data_AF-A0A9P2P381-F1
#
_entry.id   AF-A0A9P2P381-F1
#
_cell.length_a   1.000
_cell.length_b   1.000
_cell.length_c   1.000
_cell.angle_alpha   90.00
_cell.angle_beta   90.00
_cell.angle_gamma   90.00
#
_symmetry.space_group_name_H-M   'P 1'
#
loop_
_entity.id
_entity.type
_entity.pdbx_description
1 polymer ?
#
loop_
_entity_poly.entity_id
_entity_poly.type
_entity_poly.pdbx_seq_one_letter_code
_entity_poly.pdbx_strand_id
1 'polypeptide(L)'
;MCELTSMQAACWFGRSGNATLGGVAAHLYAEFDGQFIDLQKLHLALQRLYKEHPILSLSLSADGIANIMAEKAQQILEVDDFSKLSDHQIEQMLMQKREQWTHQKLDLSQGQTARFSISILKNNIFRFHVDTDMIAIDPSSFLNLMEDLSLFYEDPKISFSRPPNFFDWYQKIRTDPDLKKLNQRDRLWWKQRLPHISPAPSLPFIHQEFKTAKSDRLSTWLSPEERKALQQLAREQRITVTNLILGIFAYTLGHTTKDHSFRLNIPTFWREPVLKNVEGTIGDFANLVILDVDMKGITTLAAFCKQIANQMLELLEHSHYSGVNVLRDLSRYHGSAQIAPVVFTAALDLENDNLLSERVRRIFGSMNWVISQGPQVALDAQVAHVDDGILVNWDIRLDTLPKEWITNLFESFIHLLKNLAAHPVQLNTQIINSAQNNSSDRTSQKPLNALQQAYLLGRTQALPLGGVAMQEFRQYHGKMDIVLLRQRLAEMVRRHDSLRTYIDKNRLVQYVSDQVSVNLKEIDLTTWEPEHASHHIQSYKNSYTHELFDLNQSPWNITVFLLKNNLLTIFVRFDALILDGRSIASLMLELFDGQQHDIQTQIEKNEVENSLSVHQTDIAYWERKFSKLSAIPTLPWKTPLQHLPTSRYQRNSLVIEKDQFKQLSKIGAKHSLFRNSVIMALILEVLSHWSTDKSLCVAVPTLPLYAGPFSNSSTFIAVEWKALDQFAEQANRLQTEVLEGLQHLSFSGVDLARLLFEKVGTAPVLPIVITNGLSWPVLSESHPIQQQDGLTQTPQVAIDIRFSTRNDGALIFDIDYAQEAFSSQMIEDFLDALQLAIKQIIGSEIFSFDLSNFFSELQNKRPYFKNNESDHSSIPLENNAKQQNQLLDIYLEVIGHKPNKEVDNSTHFTHLGLRPHHLKVVSKRINETYAIQLSPVQLIQCRNIADVEKLLTPH
;
A
#
# COMPACT_ATOMS: atom_id res chain seq x y z
N MET A 1 -33.74 -16.26 0.65
CA MET A 1 -32.32 -15.86 0.57
C MET A 1 -32.30 -14.35 0.71
N CYS A 2 -31.63 -13.85 1.73
CA CYS A 2 -31.59 -12.44 2.04
C CYS A 2 -30.28 -11.85 1.49
N GLU A 3 -30.34 -10.64 0.90
CA GLU A 3 -29.16 -9.95 0.37
C GLU A 3 -28.56 -9.08 1.49
N LEU A 4 -27.22 -9.11 1.62
CA LEU A 4 -26.51 -8.31 2.62
C LEU A 4 -26.45 -6.83 2.23
N THR A 5 -26.42 -5.95 3.24
CA THR A 5 -26.02 -4.55 3.04
C THR A 5 -24.53 -4.45 2.71
N SER A 6 -24.10 -3.28 2.23
CA SER A 6 -22.67 -3.02 2.01
C SER A 6 -21.87 -3.10 3.32
N MET A 7 -22.47 -2.68 4.44
CA MET A 7 -21.87 -2.73 5.76
C MET A 7 -21.82 -4.17 6.28
N GLN A 8 -22.92 -4.93 6.22
CA GLN A 8 -22.92 -6.36 6.59
C GLN A 8 -21.89 -7.17 5.79
N ALA A 9 -21.74 -6.90 4.50
CA ALA A 9 -20.73 -7.54 3.67
C ALA A 9 -19.29 -7.15 4.07
N ALA A 10 -19.06 -5.90 4.48
CA ALA A 10 -17.76 -5.45 4.99
C ALA A 10 -17.43 -6.10 6.35
N CYS A 11 -18.40 -6.12 7.27
CA CYS A 11 -18.30 -6.83 8.55
C CYS A 11 -17.97 -8.30 8.32
N TRP A 12 -18.70 -8.99 7.43
CA TRP A 12 -18.49 -10.40 7.11
C TRP A 12 -17.08 -10.67 6.56
N PHE A 13 -16.62 -9.89 5.58
CA PHE A 13 -15.28 -10.03 5.00
C PHE A 13 -14.17 -9.78 6.05
N GLY A 14 -14.37 -8.76 6.89
CA GLY A 14 -13.41 -8.36 7.94
C GLY A 14 -13.20 -9.40 9.05
N ARG A 15 -14.11 -10.37 9.21
CA ARG A 15 -13.96 -11.50 10.15
C ARG A 15 -12.75 -12.38 9.86
N SER A 16 -12.34 -12.43 8.58
CA SER A 16 -11.19 -13.19 8.11
C SER A 16 -9.87 -12.44 8.36
N GLY A 17 -8.77 -13.17 8.60
CA GLY A 17 -7.46 -12.58 8.92
C GLY A 17 -6.67 -12.02 7.72
N ASN A 18 -7.21 -12.12 6.49
CA ASN A 18 -6.47 -11.83 5.26
C ASN A 18 -6.40 -10.34 4.90
N ALA A 19 -7.05 -9.47 5.68
CA ALA A 19 -7.08 -8.02 5.45
C ALA A 19 -6.33 -7.25 6.55
N THR A 20 -5.74 -6.11 6.22
CA THR A 20 -5.15 -5.17 7.18
C THR A 20 -6.18 -4.79 8.25
N LEU A 21 -5.80 -4.85 9.54
CA LEU A 21 -6.70 -4.64 10.69
C LEU A 21 -7.93 -5.59 10.72
N GLY A 22 -7.90 -6.69 9.95
CA GLY A 22 -8.93 -7.73 9.92
C GLY A 22 -8.76 -8.76 11.04
N GLY A 23 -9.44 -9.89 10.92
CA GLY A 23 -9.34 -11.00 11.87
C GLY A 23 -10.14 -10.79 13.15
N VAL A 24 -11.09 -9.87 13.16
CA VAL A 24 -11.99 -9.55 14.29
C VAL A 24 -13.45 -9.58 13.86
N ALA A 25 -14.35 -9.93 14.76
CA ALA A 25 -15.79 -9.75 14.52
C ALA A 25 -16.16 -8.29 14.79
N ALA A 26 -17.03 -7.72 13.95
CA ALA A 26 -17.74 -6.50 14.31
C ALA A 26 -18.69 -6.86 15.45
N HIS A 27 -18.36 -6.52 16.69
CA HIS A 27 -19.15 -6.92 17.86
C HIS A 27 -19.21 -5.81 18.92
N LEU A 28 -20.25 -5.85 19.74
CA LEU A 28 -20.50 -4.94 20.85
C LEU A 28 -20.83 -5.76 22.09
N TYR A 29 -19.99 -5.60 23.12
CA TYR A 29 -20.12 -6.26 24.41
C TYR A 29 -20.37 -5.24 25.52
N ALA A 30 -21.40 -5.45 26.33
CA ALA A 30 -21.81 -4.59 27.43
C ALA A 30 -22.04 -5.36 28.74
N GLU A 31 -21.75 -4.70 29.86
CA GLU A 31 -21.99 -5.18 31.22
C GLU A 31 -22.88 -4.21 31.99
N PHE A 32 -23.92 -4.73 32.62
CA PHE A 32 -24.82 -3.98 33.49
C PHE A 32 -24.78 -4.54 34.91
N ASP A 33 -24.62 -3.68 35.91
CA ASP A 33 -24.64 -4.07 37.32
C ASP A 33 -25.97 -3.67 37.94
N GLY A 34 -26.72 -4.67 38.41
CA GLY A 34 -28.06 -4.48 38.99
C GLY A 34 -28.28 -5.34 40.24
N GLN A 35 -29.49 -5.28 40.77
CA GLN A 35 -29.89 -6.04 41.96
C GLN A 35 -31.25 -6.71 41.77
N PHE A 36 -31.43 -7.90 42.35
CA PHE A 36 -32.69 -8.65 42.39
C PHE A 36 -33.26 -9.02 41.01
N ILE A 37 -32.50 -9.75 40.19
CA ILE A 37 -32.98 -10.29 38.90
C ILE A 37 -33.77 -11.59 39.08
N ASP A 38 -34.90 -11.71 38.38
CA ASP A 38 -35.68 -12.94 38.24
C ASP A 38 -35.26 -13.67 36.96
N LEU A 39 -34.48 -14.74 37.12
CA LEU A 39 -33.93 -15.51 36.00
C LEU A 39 -35.00 -16.15 35.12
N GLN A 40 -36.14 -16.55 35.70
CA GLN A 40 -37.21 -17.17 34.94
C GLN A 40 -37.93 -16.14 34.07
N LYS A 41 -38.20 -14.94 34.61
CA LYS A 41 -38.73 -13.83 33.82
C LYS A 41 -37.78 -13.41 32.71
N LEU A 42 -36.49 -13.32 33.00
CA LEU A 42 -35.48 -12.97 31.99
C LEU A 42 -35.42 -14.01 30.87
N HIS A 43 -35.44 -15.29 31.21
CA HIS A 43 -35.47 -16.36 30.22
C HIS A 43 -36.70 -16.26 29.30
N LEU A 44 -37.89 -16.04 29.87
CA LEU A 44 -39.13 -15.87 29.09
C LEU A 44 -39.11 -14.59 28.23
N ALA A 45 -38.56 -13.50 28.75
CA ALA A 45 -38.39 -12.24 28.02
C ALA A 45 -37.47 -12.42 26.82
N LEU A 46 -36.35 -13.14 26.99
CA LEU A 46 -35.42 -13.47 25.90
C LEU A 46 -36.05 -14.39 24.86
N GLN A 47 -36.80 -15.42 25.25
CA GLN A 47 -37.55 -16.25 24.29
C GLN A 47 -38.51 -15.40 23.44
N ARG A 48 -39.22 -14.48 24.08
CA ARG A 48 -40.11 -13.55 23.39
C ARG A 48 -39.33 -12.62 22.45
N LEU A 49 -38.19 -12.10 22.88
CA LEU A 49 -37.32 -11.24 22.06
C LEU A 49 -36.90 -11.95 20.76
N TYR A 50 -36.41 -13.19 20.83
CA TYR A 50 -36.06 -13.98 19.64
C TYR A 50 -37.25 -14.25 18.72
N LYS A 51 -38.43 -14.47 19.29
CA LYS A 51 -39.66 -14.69 18.52
C LYS A 51 -40.09 -13.42 17.76
N GLU A 52 -40.03 -12.26 18.40
CA GLU A 52 -40.48 -11.00 17.80
C GLU A 52 -39.45 -10.43 16.80
N HIS A 53 -38.16 -10.68 16.99
CA HIS A 53 -37.05 -10.15 16.18
C HIS A 53 -36.24 -11.26 15.48
N PRO A 54 -36.64 -11.71 14.26
CA PRO A 54 -36.02 -12.85 13.59
C PRO A 54 -34.55 -12.63 13.21
N ILE A 55 -34.10 -11.38 13.13
CA ILE A 55 -32.69 -11.04 12.86
C ILE A 55 -31.75 -11.62 13.92
N LEU A 56 -32.25 -11.88 15.15
CA LEU A 56 -31.47 -12.53 16.21
C LEU A 56 -31.09 -13.97 15.86
N SER A 57 -31.78 -14.58 14.91
CA SER A 57 -31.52 -15.90 14.35
C SER A 57 -30.90 -15.84 12.95
N LEU A 58 -30.30 -14.70 12.56
CA LEU A 58 -29.58 -14.57 11.30
C LEU A 58 -28.37 -15.50 11.28
N SER A 59 -28.33 -16.36 10.27
CA SER A 59 -27.17 -17.17 9.94
C SER A 59 -26.52 -16.76 8.63
N LEU A 60 -25.20 -16.92 8.59
CA LEU A 60 -24.38 -16.63 7.42
C LEU A 60 -23.55 -17.84 7.04
N SER A 61 -23.66 -18.25 5.77
CA SER A 61 -22.81 -19.32 5.23
C SER A 61 -21.37 -18.84 5.03
N ALA A 62 -20.47 -19.79 4.78
CA ALA A 62 -19.09 -19.51 4.37
C ALA A 62 -18.98 -18.74 3.04
N ASP A 63 -20.06 -18.68 2.26
CA ASP A 63 -20.15 -17.89 1.02
C ASP A 63 -20.84 -16.53 1.23
N GLY A 64 -21.13 -16.15 2.49
CA GLY A 64 -21.78 -14.89 2.83
C GLY A 64 -23.28 -14.84 2.55
N ILE A 65 -23.94 -16.00 2.40
CA ILE A 65 -25.38 -16.08 2.14
C ILE A 65 -26.14 -15.96 3.46
N ALA A 66 -26.99 -14.92 3.56
CA ALA A 66 -27.83 -14.67 4.72
C ALA A 66 -29.15 -15.46 4.69
N ASN A 67 -29.46 -16.10 5.82
CA ASN A 67 -30.73 -16.78 6.07
C ASN A 67 -31.20 -16.54 7.51
N ILE A 68 -32.51 -16.54 7.74
CA ILE A 68 -33.07 -16.55 9.08
C ILE A 68 -33.34 -18.01 9.45
N MET A 69 -32.71 -18.49 10.53
CA MET A 69 -32.93 -19.86 11.00
C MET A 69 -34.30 -20.01 11.66
N ALA A 70 -34.93 -21.17 11.46
CA ALA A 70 -36.09 -21.56 12.24
C ALA A 70 -35.70 -21.67 13.72
N GLU A 71 -36.65 -21.34 14.59
CA GLU A 71 -36.49 -21.32 16.05
C GLU A 71 -35.86 -22.63 16.56
N LYS A 72 -34.62 -22.56 17.05
CA LYS A 72 -33.93 -23.67 17.72
C LYS A 72 -34.08 -23.49 19.24
N ALA A 73 -34.18 -24.60 19.96
CA ALA A 73 -33.99 -24.63 21.42
C ALA A 73 -32.50 -24.42 21.76
N GLN A 74 -32.00 -23.20 21.55
CA GLN A 74 -30.69 -22.79 22.07
C GLN A 74 -30.82 -22.44 23.55
N GLN A 75 -29.71 -22.59 24.29
CA GLN A 75 -29.60 -22.03 25.63
C GLN A 75 -29.43 -20.51 25.50
N ILE A 76 -30.55 -19.77 25.55
CA ILE A 76 -30.57 -18.32 25.29
C ILE A 76 -30.02 -17.50 26.48
N LEU A 77 -29.99 -18.08 27.69
CA LEU A 77 -29.46 -17.45 28.90
C LEU A 77 -28.48 -18.37 29.61
N GLU A 78 -27.25 -17.88 29.82
CA GLU A 78 -26.23 -18.52 30.64
C GLU A 78 -26.24 -17.93 32.06
N VAL A 79 -26.09 -18.77 33.08
CA VAL A 79 -26.07 -18.31 34.48
C VAL A 79 -24.84 -18.85 35.19
N ASP A 80 -24.00 -17.94 35.65
CA ASP A 80 -22.83 -18.24 36.48
C ASP A 80 -23.13 -17.82 37.93
N ASP A 81 -23.16 -18.76 38.86
CA ASP A 81 -23.36 -18.46 40.28
C ASP A 81 -22.02 -18.33 41.01
N PHE A 82 -21.61 -17.07 41.25
CA PHE A 82 -20.40 -16.74 42.00
C PHE A 82 -20.69 -16.34 43.45
N SER A 83 -21.93 -16.45 43.92
CA SER A 83 -22.35 -16.00 45.25
C SER A 83 -21.60 -16.67 46.41
N LYS A 84 -21.07 -17.89 46.18
CA LYS A 84 -20.32 -18.68 47.16
C LYS A 84 -18.81 -18.47 47.11
N LEU A 85 -18.30 -17.67 46.17
CA LEU A 85 -16.88 -17.40 46.02
C LEU A 85 -16.40 -16.29 46.97
N SER A 86 -15.10 -16.23 47.22
CA SER A 86 -14.47 -15.07 47.89
C SER A 86 -14.51 -13.83 46.98
N ASP A 87 -14.41 -12.63 47.54
CA ASP A 87 -14.50 -11.38 46.76
C ASP A 87 -13.40 -11.30 45.69
N HIS A 88 -12.18 -11.72 46.03
CA HIS A 88 -11.07 -11.83 45.09
C HIS A 88 -11.36 -12.81 43.94
N GLN A 89 -11.95 -13.97 44.23
CA GLN A 89 -12.33 -14.92 43.18
C GLN A 89 -13.45 -14.39 42.28
N ILE A 90 -14.41 -13.65 42.85
CA ILE A 90 -15.47 -12.99 42.07
C ILE A 90 -14.85 -12.01 41.08
N GLU A 91 -13.96 -11.12 41.55
CA GLU A 91 -13.28 -10.14 40.69
C GLU A 91 -12.49 -10.83 39.57
N GLN A 92 -11.74 -11.89 39.89
CA GLN A 92 -10.99 -12.67 38.91
C GLN A 92 -11.90 -13.31 37.84
N MET A 93 -13.00 -13.95 38.25
CA MET A 93 -13.91 -14.63 37.31
C MET A 93 -14.63 -13.62 36.40
N LEU A 94 -15.06 -12.47 36.95
CA LEU A 94 -15.67 -11.39 36.17
C LEU A 94 -14.67 -10.80 35.17
N MET A 95 -13.42 -10.59 35.58
CA MET A 95 -12.36 -10.08 34.70
C MET A 95 -12.03 -11.07 33.57
N GLN A 96 -11.91 -12.37 33.90
CA GLN A 96 -11.66 -13.41 32.91
C GLN A 96 -12.79 -13.50 31.88
N LYS A 97 -14.05 -13.43 32.34
CA LYS A 97 -15.21 -13.43 31.46
C LYS A 97 -15.24 -12.21 30.55
N ARG A 98 -14.96 -11.02 31.11
CA ARG A 98 -14.83 -9.77 30.34
C ARG A 98 -13.78 -9.91 29.24
N GLU A 99 -12.58 -10.36 29.58
CA GLU A 99 -11.48 -10.51 28.61
C GLU A 99 -11.84 -11.49 27.50
N GLN A 100 -12.48 -12.62 27.85
CA GLN A 100 -12.96 -13.60 26.88
C GLN A 100 -14.03 -13.03 25.96
N TRP A 101 -15.07 -12.38 26.50
CA TRP A 101 -16.21 -11.89 25.72
C TRP A 101 -15.85 -10.66 24.87
N THR A 102 -14.90 -9.84 25.30
CA THR A 102 -14.35 -8.71 24.53
C THR A 102 -13.64 -9.13 23.24
N HIS A 103 -13.20 -10.39 23.11
CA HIS A 103 -12.45 -10.87 21.95
C HIS A 103 -13.13 -12.04 21.24
N GLN A 104 -14.34 -12.40 21.64
CA GLN A 104 -15.02 -13.56 21.06
C GLN A 104 -15.57 -13.25 19.67
N LYS A 105 -15.78 -14.32 18.89
CA LYS A 105 -16.48 -14.25 17.61
C LYS A 105 -17.68 -15.17 17.71
N LEU A 106 -18.88 -14.59 17.69
CA LEU A 106 -20.11 -15.38 17.72
C LEU A 106 -20.25 -16.24 16.44
N ASP A 107 -20.80 -17.44 16.59
CA ASP A 107 -20.93 -18.39 15.49
C ASP A 107 -22.17 -18.10 14.63
N LEU A 108 -21.99 -17.19 13.67
CA LEU A 108 -23.01 -16.85 12.69
C LEU A 108 -23.42 -18.04 11.81
N SER A 109 -22.62 -19.10 11.69
CA SER A 109 -23.04 -20.29 10.91
C SER A 109 -24.17 -21.06 11.61
N GLN A 110 -24.25 -20.92 12.94
CA GLN A 110 -25.29 -21.51 13.80
C GLN A 110 -26.38 -20.52 14.19
N GLY A 111 -26.41 -19.33 13.58
CA GLY A 111 -27.41 -18.31 13.88
C GLY A 111 -27.18 -17.58 15.21
N GLN A 112 -25.97 -17.67 15.78
CA GLN A 112 -25.65 -16.98 17.03
C GLN A 112 -25.25 -15.54 16.73
N THR A 113 -26.20 -14.62 16.82
CA THR A 113 -25.95 -13.18 16.63
C THR A 113 -25.88 -12.40 17.94
N ALA A 114 -26.35 -13.01 19.04
CA ALA A 114 -26.32 -12.44 20.37
C ALA A 114 -26.08 -13.55 21.41
N ARG A 115 -25.53 -13.16 22.56
CA ARG A 115 -25.28 -14.02 23.71
C ARG A 115 -25.58 -13.26 24.99
N PHE A 116 -26.31 -13.90 25.90
CA PHE A 116 -26.78 -13.28 27.15
C PHE A 116 -26.34 -14.12 28.35
N SER A 117 -25.79 -13.47 29.37
CA SER A 117 -25.42 -14.17 30.60
C SER A 117 -25.61 -13.34 31.86
N ILE A 118 -26.00 -14.00 32.96
CA ILE A 118 -26.05 -13.41 34.30
C ILE A 118 -24.95 -14.04 35.16
N SER A 119 -24.09 -13.21 35.72
CA SER A 119 -23.18 -13.59 36.81
C SER A 119 -23.81 -13.16 38.14
N ILE A 120 -24.27 -14.12 38.95
CA ILE A 120 -24.88 -13.87 40.26
C ILE A 120 -23.79 -13.66 41.30
N LEU A 121 -23.85 -12.54 42.01
CA LEU A 121 -22.90 -12.15 43.04
C LEU A 121 -23.55 -12.23 44.43
N LYS A 122 -22.81 -11.81 45.45
CA LYS A 122 -23.32 -11.72 46.83
C LYS A 122 -24.44 -10.67 46.93
N ASN A 123 -25.26 -10.77 47.97
CA ASN A 123 -26.29 -9.77 48.32
C ASN A 123 -27.33 -9.51 47.20
N ASN A 124 -27.64 -10.54 46.39
CA ASN A 124 -28.55 -10.47 45.24
C ASN A 124 -28.12 -9.46 44.16
N ILE A 125 -26.84 -9.08 44.14
CA ILE A 125 -26.25 -8.29 43.06
C ILE A 125 -26.03 -9.23 41.88
N PHE A 126 -26.21 -8.74 40.67
CA PHE A 126 -25.86 -9.47 39.45
C PHE A 126 -25.10 -8.57 38.49
N ARG A 127 -24.31 -9.21 37.63
CA ARG A 127 -23.81 -8.60 36.41
C ARG A 127 -24.48 -9.24 35.20
N PHE A 128 -25.14 -8.44 34.38
CA PHE A 128 -25.72 -8.87 33.12
C PHE A 128 -24.75 -8.57 31.98
N HIS A 129 -24.39 -9.62 31.26
CA HIS A 129 -23.47 -9.62 30.13
C HIS A 129 -24.28 -9.77 28.85
N VAL A 130 -24.12 -8.82 27.93
CA VAL A 130 -24.77 -8.84 26.62
C VAL A 130 -23.69 -8.69 25.57
N ASP A 131 -23.54 -9.70 24.71
CA ASP A 131 -22.66 -9.63 23.54
C ASP A 131 -23.48 -9.77 22.26
N THR A 132 -23.20 -8.94 21.28
CA THR A 132 -23.94 -8.85 20.02
C THR A 132 -23.00 -8.73 18.83
N ASP A 133 -23.30 -9.46 17.76
CA ASP A 133 -22.60 -9.34 16.47
C ASP A 133 -23.26 -8.20 15.68
N MET A 134 -22.48 -7.17 15.37
CA MET A 134 -22.97 -5.94 14.75
C MET A 134 -23.39 -6.13 13.29
N ILE A 135 -23.16 -7.31 12.71
CA ILE A 135 -23.76 -7.68 11.43
C ILE A 135 -25.29 -7.81 11.50
N ALA A 136 -25.83 -8.05 12.71
CA ALA A 136 -27.25 -8.23 12.96
C ALA A 136 -27.82 -7.10 13.83
N ILE A 137 -27.01 -6.55 14.74
CA ILE A 137 -27.46 -5.59 15.75
C ILE A 137 -26.44 -4.44 15.82
N ASP A 138 -26.67 -3.37 15.08
CA ASP A 138 -25.86 -2.16 15.21
C ASP A 138 -26.05 -1.47 16.58
N PRO A 139 -25.23 -0.45 16.96
CA PRO A 139 -25.33 0.20 18.27
C PRO A 139 -26.69 0.86 18.53
N SER A 140 -27.35 1.39 17.49
CA SER A 140 -28.69 1.96 17.62
C SER A 140 -29.73 0.87 17.92
N SER A 141 -29.64 -0.26 17.22
CA SER A 141 -30.50 -1.43 17.38
C SER A 141 -30.24 -2.15 18.69
N PHE A 142 -29.04 -2.07 19.26
CA PHE A 142 -28.74 -2.55 20.61
C PHE A 142 -29.60 -1.83 21.67
N LEU A 143 -29.83 -0.52 21.52
CA LEU A 143 -30.69 0.23 22.44
C LEU A 143 -32.14 -0.25 22.36
N ASN A 144 -32.65 -0.46 21.14
CA ASN A 144 -33.98 -1.04 20.92
C ASN A 144 -34.09 -2.46 21.49
N LEU A 145 -33.06 -3.27 21.30
CA LEU A 145 -32.98 -4.62 21.86
C LEU A 145 -33.11 -4.61 23.38
N MET A 146 -32.37 -3.72 24.04
CA MET A 146 -32.41 -3.58 25.49
C MET A 146 -33.77 -3.05 25.96
N GLU A 147 -34.37 -2.10 25.23
CA GLU A 147 -35.69 -1.58 25.53
C GLU A 147 -36.76 -2.67 25.44
N ASP A 148 -36.83 -3.41 24.33
CA ASP A 148 -37.77 -4.50 24.11
C ASP A 148 -37.57 -5.63 25.13
N LEU A 149 -36.32 -5.98 25.44
CA LEU A 149 -36.01 -6.97 26.47
C LEU A 149 -36.50 -6.52 27.85
N SER A 150 -36.30 -5.25 28.20
CA SER A 150 -36.76 -4.70 29.47
C SER A 150 -38.29 -4.64 29.55
N LEU A 151 -38.96 -4.35 28.43
CA LEU A 151 -40.41 -4.33 28.28
C LEU A 151 -41.01 -5.73 28.49
N PHE A 152 -40.44 -6.75 27.86
CA PHE A 152 -40.89 -8.14 28.00
C PHE A 152 -40.58 -8.73 29.38
N TYR A 153 -39.52 -8.26 30.04
CA TYR A 153 -39.21 -8.64 31.42
C TYR A 153 -40.22 -8.06 32.43
N GLU A 154 -40.60 -6.79 32.25
CA GLU A 154 -41.56 -6.10 33.13
C GLU A 154 -42.97 -6.71 33.03
N ASP A 155 -43.46 -6.91 31.81
CA ASP A 155 -44.75 -7.55 31.54
C ASP A 155 -44.65 -8.55 30.38
N PRO A 156 -44.54 -9.86 30.69
CA PRO A 156 -44.47 -10.91 29.67
C PRO A 156 -45.68 -10.98 28.74
N LYS A 157 -46.82 -10.36 29.10
CA LYS A 157 -48.07 -10.38 28.34
C LYS A 157 -48.41 -9.04 27.68
N ILE A 158 -47.53 -8.05 27.76
CA ILE A 158 -47.79 -6.73 27.18
C ILE A 158 -48.10 -6.84 25.69
N SER A 159 -49.05 -6.04 25.20
CA SER A 159 -49.31 -5.94 23.77
C SER A 159 -48.09 -5.30 23.08
N PHE A 160 -47.56 -5.95 22.05
CA PHE A 160 -46.38 -5.50 21.33
C PHE A 160 -46.71 -5.32 19.85
N SER A 161 -46.56 -4.11 19.35
CA SER A 161 -46.73 -3.80 17.93
C SER A 161 -45.42 -4.12 17.20
N ARG A 162 -45.32 -5.34 16.69
CA ARG A 162 -44.13 -5.84 16.01
C ARG A 162 -43.63 -4.89 14.91
N PRO A 163 -42.35 -4.47 14.94
CA PRO A 163 -41.74 -3.68 13.87
C PRO A 163 -41.54 -4.52 12.60
N PRO A 164 -41.36 -3.88 11.42
CA PRO A 164 -41.07 -4.62 10.19
C PRO A 164 -39.73 -5.37 10.28
N ASN A 165 -39.58 -6.44 9.50
CA ASN A 165 -38.32 -7.18 9.41
C ASN A 165 -37.25 -6.32 8.70
N PHE A 166 -36.01 -6.39 9.17
CA PHE A 166 -34.86 -5.71 8.57
C PHE A 166 -34.72 -5.98 7.06
N PHE A 167 -34.85 -7.23 6.61
CA PHE A 167 -34.70 -7.55 5.19
C PHE A 167 -35.89 -7.08 4.33
N ASP A 168 -37.08 -6.94 4.92
CA ASP A 168 -38.21 -6.33 4.22
C ASP A 168 -37.96 -4.83 4.01
N TRP A 169 -37.45 -4.14 5.03
CA TRP A 169 -37.00 -2.76 4.94
C TRP A 169 -35.89 -2.61 3.89
N TYR A 170 -34.85 -3.46 3.95
CA TYR A 170 -33.71 -3.40 3.03
C TYR A 170 -34.14 -3.65 1.57
N GLN A 171 -35.05 -4.61 1.35
CA GLN A 171 -35.63 -4.84 0.03
C GLN A 171 -36.43 -3.62 -0.45
N LYS A 172 -37.19 -2.97 0.44
CA LYS A 172 -38.00 -1.79 0.11
C LYS A 172 -37.11 -0.62 -0.31
N ILE A 173 -36.08 -0.27 0.47
CA ILE A 173 -35.17 0.84 0.09
C ILE A 173 -34.44 0.56 -1.22
N ARG A 174 -34.06 -0.70 -1.47
CA ARG A 174 -33.32 -1.10 -2.68
C ARG A 174 -34.19 -1.12 -3.91
N THR A 175 -35.51 -1.23 -3.77
CA THR A 175 -36.47 -1.26 -4.88
C THR A 175 -37.18 0.06 -5.11
N ASP A 176 -37.15 0.97 -4.13
CA ASP A 176 -37.74 2.30 -4.21
C ASP A 176 -37.09 3.14 -5.33
N PRO A 177 -37.88 3.63 -6.31
CA PRO A 177 -37.35 4.39 -7.44
C PRO A 177 -36.68 5.72 -7.06
N ASP A 178 -37.15 6.41 -6.04
CA ASP A 178 -36.63 7.73 -5.67
C ASP A 178 -35.36 7.59 -4.84
N LEU A 179 -35.29 6.61 -3.93
CA LEU A 179 -34.05 6.28 -3.23
C LEU A 179 -32.95 5.78 -4.19
N LYS A 180 -33.31 5.04 -5.26
CA LYS A 180 -32.35 4.68 -6.31
C LYS A 180 -31.77 5.90 -7.02
N LYS A 181 -32.59 6.91 -7.33
CA LYS A 181 -32.11 8.16 -7.95
C LYS A 181 -31.18 8.91 -7.00
N LEU A 182 -31.53 9.00 -5.71
CA LEU A 182 -30.68 9.62 -4.70
C LEU A 182 -29.34 8.88 -4.56
N ASN A 183 -29.34 7.55 -4.50
CA ASN A 183 -28.12 6.75 -4.48
C ASN A 183 -27.23 7.00 -5.72
N GLN A 184 -27.82 7.09 -6.92
CA GLN A 184 -27.07 7.41 -8.14
C GLN A 184 -26.51 8.83 -8.15
N ARG A 185 -27.28 9.81 -7.69
CA ARG A 185 -26.85 11.20 -7.51
C ARG A 185 -25.64 11.26 -6.58
N ASP A 186 -25.73 10.61 -5.43
CA ASP A 186 -24.69 10.62 -4.40
C ASP A 186 -23.44 9.88 -4.88
N ARG A 187 -23.60 8.77 -5.61
CA ARG A 187 -22.47 8.07 -6.25
C ARG A 187 -21.69 8.99 -7.20
N LEU A 188 -22.37 9.77 -8.03
CA LEU A 188 -21.72 10.69 -8.97
C LEU A 188 -21.02 11.85 -8.22
N TRP A 189 -21.68 12.38 -7.19
CA TRP A 189 -21.13 13.43 -6.33
C TRP A 189 -19.83 12.97 -5.64
N TRP A 190 -19.83 11.75 -5.08
CA TRP A 190 -18.66 11.14 -4.46
C TRP A 190 -17.55 10.86 -5.48
N LYS A 191 -17.89 10.34 -6.67
CA LYS A 191 -16.93 10.07 -7.73
C LYS A 191 -16.11 11.32 -8.12
N GLN A 192 -16.74 12.49 -8.16
CA GLN A 192 -16.06 13.76 -8.45
C GLN A 192 -15.10 14.20 -7.33
N ARG A 193 -15.35 13.77 -6.09
CA ARG A 193 -14.57 14.14 -4.91
C ARG A 193 -13.44 13.18 -4.56
N LEU A 194 -13.40 11.98 -5.15
CA LEU A 194 -12.32 11.00 -4.91
C LEU A 194 -10.90 11.60 -4.96
N PRO A 195 -10.54 12.48 -5.92
CA PRO A 195 -9.19 13.08 -5.96
C PRO A 195 -8.87 14.01 -4.78
N HIS A 196 -9.89 14.46 -4.06
CA HIS A 196 -9.80 15.46 -2.99
C HIS A 196 -9.97 14.86 -1.60
N ILE A 197 -10.31 13.56 -1.49
CA ILE A 197 -10.41 12.91 -0.18
C ILE A 197 -9.00 12.75 0.41
N SER A 198 -8.76 13.34 1.58
CA SER A 198 -7.47 13.26 2.27
C SER A 198 -7.05 11.82 2.62
N PRO A 199 -5.73 11.59 2.84
CA PRO A 199 -5.24 10.32 3.36
C PRO A 199 -5.80 10.00 4.75
N ALA A 200 -5.69 8.73 5.18
CA ALA A 200 -5.94 8.37 6.57
C ALA A 200 -4.98 9.13 7.51
N PRO A 201 -5.39 9.42 8.76
CA PRO A 201 -4.50 10.05 9.75
C PRO A 201 -3.28 9.15 10.00
N SER A 202 -2.14 9.78 10.21
CA SER A 202 -0.84 9.13 10.28
C SER A 202 -0.58 8.54 11.68
N LEU A 203 -1.40 7.57 12.06
CA LEU A 203 -1.31 6.87 13.33
C LEU A 203 0.03 6.12 13.47
N PRO A 204 0.64 6.05 14.67
CA PRO A 204 1.90 5.36 14.90
C PRO A 204 1.69 3.84 14.98
N PHE A 205 1.36 3.20 13.86
CA PHE A 205 1.06 1.77 13.84
C PHE A 205 2.24 0.90 14.32
N ILE A 206 1.96 -0.08 15.17
CA ILE A 206 2.92 -1.11 15.60
C ILE A 206 3.00 -2.16 14.48
N HIS A 207 4.20 -2.41 13.95
CA HIS A 207 4.43 -3.36 12.86
C HIS A 207 4.86 -4.76 13.34
N GLN A 208 4.40 -5.18 14.52
CA GLN A 208 4.70 -6.49 15.10
C GLN A 208 3.57 -7.48 14.78
N GLU A 209 3.90 -8.71 14.40
CA GLU A 209 2.89 -9.75 14.15
C GLU A 209 2.25 -10.22 15.46
N PHE A 210 1.01 -9.78 15.72
CA PHE A 210 0.18 -10.33 16.79
C PHE A 210 -0.66 -11.49 16.26
N LYS A 211 -0.61 -12.64 16.94
CA LYS A 211 -1.45 -13.81 16.60
C LYS A 211 -2.94 -13.59 16.86
N THR A 212 -3.29 -12.65 17.73
CA THR A 212 -4.66 -12.32 18.15
C THR A 212 -4.80 -10.81 18.30
N ALA A 213 -5.93 -10.27 17.85
CA ALA A 213 -6.28 -8.87 18.07
C ALA A 213 -6.42 -8.59 19.56
N LYS A 214 -6.00 -7.41 20.00
CA LYS A 214 -6.11 -6.97 21.40
C LYS A 214 -6.84 -5.64 21.44
N SER A 215 -8.04 -5.65 22.00
CA SER A 215 -8.82 -4.44 22.23
C SER A 215 -8.78 -4.05 23.69
N ASP A 216 -8.64 -2.75 23.92
CA ASP A 216 -8.72 -2.13 25.23
C ASP A 216 -9.63 -0.90 25.12
N ARG A 217 -9.93 -0.30 26.27
CA ARG A 217 -10.86 0.80 26.39
C ARG A 217 -10.26 1.93 27.22
N LEU A 218 -10.39 3.16 26.74
CA LEU A 218 -10.18 4.37 27.55
C LEU A 218 -11.52 5.08 27.68
N SER A 219 -11.91 5.46 28.90
CA SER A 219 -13.17 6.18 29.09
C SER A 219 -13.08 7.24 30.17
N THR A 220 -13.92 8.25 30.04
CA THR A 220 -14.15 9.26 31.06
C THR A 220 -15.59 9.73 31.00
N TRP A 221 -16.08 10.28 32.10
CA TRP A 221 -17.40 10.87 32.18
C TRP A 221 -17.27 12.37 32.45
N LEU A 222 -17.88 13.17 31.59
CA LEU A 222 -18.02 14.61 31.77
C LEU A 222 -19.32 14.88 32.53
N SER A 223 -19.21 15.68 33.57
CA SER A 223 -20.31 16.04 34.47
C SER A 223 -21.47 16.76 33.74
N PRO A 224 -22.69 16.77 34.32
CA PRO A 224 -23.81 17.54 33.80
C PRO A 224 -23.48 19.04 33.65
N GLU A 225 -22.66 19.59 34.54
CA GLU A 225 -22.19 20.98 34.44
C GLU A 225 -21.29 21.20 33.22
N GLU A 226 -20.31 20.32 33.00
CA GLU A 226 -19.43 20.37 31.82
C GLU A 226 -20.25 20.16 30.53
N ARG A 227 -21.20 19.22 30.51
CA ARG A 227 -22.13 19.01 29.38
C ARG A 227 -22.92 20.28 29.08
N LYS A 228 -23.51 20.92 30.09
CA LYS A 228 -24.30 22.14 29.92
C LYS A 228 -23.45 23.28 29.38
N ALA A 229 -22.20 23.42 29.84
CA ALA A 229 -21.26 24.40 29.31
C ALA A 229 -20.92 24.15 27.83
N LEU A 230 -20.63 22.90 27.45
CA LEU A 230 -20.37 22.52 26.05
C LEU A 230 -21.61 22.72 25.16
N GLN A 231 -22.82 22.44 25.67
CA GLN A 231 -24.08 22.74 24.99
C GLN A 231 -24.27 24.24 24.74
N GLN A 232 -23.97 25.08 25.74
CA GLN A 232 -24.02 26.53 25.58
C GLN A 232 -23.01 27.00 24.52
N LEU A 233 -21.79 26.47 24.57
CA LEU A 233 -20.73 26.80 23.62
C LEU A 233 -21.12 26.43 22.17
N ALA A 234 -21.68 25.24 21.97
CA ALA A 234 -22.19 24.81 20.66
C ALA A 234 -23.31 25.73 20.15
N ARG A 235 -24.25 26.12 21.02
CA ARG A 235 -25.34 27.06 20.70
C ARG A 235 -24.82 28.44 20.29
N GLU A 236 -23.83 28.98 21.01
CA GLU A 236 -23.20 30.28 20.69
C GLU A 236 -22.53 30.25 19.30
N GLN A 237 -21.97 29.10 18.92
CA GLN A 237 -21.38 28.89 17.60
C GLN A 237 -22.40 28.45 16.53
N ARG A 238 -23.67 28.23 16.89
CA ARG A 238 -24.74 27.74 16.01
C ARG A 238 -24.41 26.39 15.35
N ILE A 239 -23.80 25.49 16.11
CA ILE A 239 -23.51 24.11 15.71
C ILE A 239 -24.06 23.12 16.75
N THR A 240 -24.15 21.84 16.41
CA THR A 240 -24.52 20.79 17.37
C THR A 240 -23.38 20.48 18.33
N VAL A 241 -23.69 19.89 19.49
CA VAL A 241 -22.66 19.43 20.44
C VAL A 241 -21.80 18.35 19.81
N THR A 242 -22.42 17.44 19.04
CA THR A 242 -21.71 16.44 18.24
C THR A 242 -20.64 17.06 17.35
N ASN A 243 -20.99 18.09 16.56
CA ASN A 243 -20.03 18.73 15.64
C ASN A 243 -18.97 19.57 16.37
N LEU A 244 -19.32 20.17 17.52
CA LEU A 244 -18.33 20.83 18.38
C LEU A 244 -17.27 19.83 18.85
N ILE A 245 -17.71 18.71 19.44
CA ILE A 245 -16.81 17.68 19.97
C ILE A 245 -16.03 16.98 18.86
N LEU A 246 -16.65 16.71 17.71
CA LEU A 246 -15.98 16.18 16.51
C LEU A 246 -14.88 17.12 16.01
N GLY A 247 -15.14 18.43 15.96
CA GLY A 247 -14.14 19.43 15.61
C GLY A 247 -12.99 19.48 16.63
N ILE A 248 -13.27 19.38 17.93
CA ILE A 248 -12.25 19.33 18.98
C ILE A 248 -11.43 18.02 18.89
N PHE A 249 -12.08 16.90 18.59
CA PHE A 249 -11.43 15.61 18.37
C PHE A 249 -10.49 15.67 17.16
N ALA A 250 -10.99 16.12 16.01
CA ALA A 250 -10.22 16.29 14.80
C ALA A 250 -9.03 17.24 15.02
N TYR A 251 -9.25 18.36 15.73
CA TYR A 251 -8.18 19.31 16.06
C TYR A 251 -7.09 18.65 16.91
N THR A 252 -7.48 17.92 17.96
CA THR A 252 -6.55 17.24 18.86
C THR A 252 -5.77 16.14 18.14
N LEU A 253 -6.46 15.35 17.31
CA LEU A 253 -5.84 14.30 16.51
C LEU A 253 -4.83 14.89 15.51
N GLY A 254 -5.23 15.90 14.72
CA GLY A 254 -4.37 16.55 13.74
C GLY A 254 -3.14 17.20 14.37
N HIS A 255 -3.28 17.85 15.53
CA HIS A 255 -2.12 18.36 16.29
C HIS A 255 -1.18 17.26 16.76
N THR A 256 -1.73 16.11 17.19
CA THR A 256 -0.94 15.00 17.73
C THR A 256 -0.23 14.22 16.63
N THR A 257 -0.90 13.95 15.50
CA THR A 257 -0.31 13.27 14.33
C THR A 257 0.51 14.22 13.45
N LYS A 258 0.37 15.54 13.68
CA LYS A 258 0.91 16.64 12.88
C LYS A 258 0.39 16.65 11.45
N ASP A 259 -0.82 16.12 11.25
CA ASP A 259 -1.49 16.13 9.95
C ASP A 259 -2.35 17.38 9.82
N HIS A 260 -2.18 18.11 8.72
CA HIS A 260 -3.02 19.25 8.38
C HIS A 260 -4.25 18.86 7.56
N SER A 261 -4.24 17.68 6.95
CA SER A 261 -5.34 17.17 6.15
C SER A 261 -5.42 15.65 6.27
N PHE A 262 -6.57 15.12 6.71
CA PHE A 262 -6.78 13.68 6.91
C PHE A 262 -8.27 13.32 6.89
N ARG A 263 -8.60 12.06 6.60
CA ARG A 263 -9.99 11.58 6.61
C ARG A 263 -10.38 10.89 7.91
N LEU A 264 -11.60 11.14 8.36
CA LEU A 264 -12.26 10.42 9.46
C LEU A 264 -13.46 9.64 8.94
N ASN A 265 -13.75 8.52 9.59
CA ASN A 265 -14.95 7.74 9.32
C ASN A 265 -16.04 8.12 10.33
N ILE A 266 -17.21 8.56 9.87
CA ILE A 266 -18.32 8.98 10.74
C ILE A 266 -19.51 8.06 10.51
N PRO A 267 -19.84 7.19 11.48
CA PRO A 267 -21.01 6.32 11.36
C PRO A 267 -22.32 7.10 11.47
N THR A 268 -23.31 6.66 10.71
CA THR A 268 -24.69 7.15 10.75
C THR A 268 -25.65 5.97 10.83
N PHE A 269 -26.76 6.14 11.53
CA PHE A 269 -27.72 5.06 11.82
C PHE A 269 -29.14 5.42 11.35
N TRP A 270 -29.23 6.23 10.29
CA TRP A 270 -30.50 6.69 9.75
C TRP A 270 -31.32 5.54 9.15
N ARG A 271 -32.61 5.52 9.47
CA ARG A 271 -33.55 4.49 9.02
C ARG A 271 -34.57 5.13 8.10
N GLU A 272 -34.48 4.82 6.81
CA GLU A 272 -35.45 5.34 5.85
C GLU A 272 -36.88 4.93 6.22
N PRO A 273 -37.83 5.88 6.40
CA PRO A 273 -39.18 5.62 6.88
C PRO A 273 -40.11 5.05 5.79
N VAL A 274 -39.61 4.10 5.02
CA VAL A 274 -40.33 3.43 3.92
C VAL A 274 -41.34 2.38 4.41
N LEU A 275 -41.25 1.98 5.68
CA LEU A 275 -42.17 1.07 6.37
C LEU A 275 -42.61 1.67 7.69
N LYS A 276 -43.87 1.44 8.07
CA LYS A 276 -44.41 1.93 9.35
C LYS A 276 -43.66 1.29 10.52
N ASN A 277 -43.34 2.09 11.54
CA ASN A 277 -42.65 1.66 12.77
C ASN A 277 -41.21 1.12 12.56
N VAL A 278 -40.50 1.55 11.50
CA VAL A 278 -39.10 1.12 11.24
C VAL A 278 -38.13 1.47 12.38
N GLU A 279 -38.42 2.52 13.16
CA GLU A 279 -37.61 2.91 14.32
C GLU A 279 -37.53 1.83 15.40
N GLY A 280 -38.49 0.89 15.45
CA GLY A 280 -38.43 -0.27 16.35
C GLY A 280 -37.68 -1.47 15.77
N THR A 281 -37.34 -1.48 14.48
CA THR A 281 -36.67 -2.62 13.85
C THR A 281 -35.26 -2.80 14.40
N ILE A 282 -34.87 -4.05 14.66
CA ILE A 282 -33.49 -4.41 15.02
C ILE A 282 -32.81 -4.90 13.75
N GLY A 283 -31.60 -4.40 13.47
CA GLY A 283 -30.84 -4.71 12.25
C GLY A 283 -29.48 -4.01 12.19
N ASP A 284 -28.82 -4.13 11.04
CA ASP A 284 -27.63 -3.33 10.70
C ASP A 284 -28.04 -2.17 9.77
N PHE A 285 -28.37 -1.04 10.37
CA PHE A 285 -28.65 0.23 9.70
C PHE A 285 -27.40 1.12 9.61
N ALA A 286 -26.24 0.63 10.05
CA ALA A 286 -25.03 1.40 10.07
C ALA A 286 -24.60 1.74 8.63
N ASN A 287 -24.42 3.03 8.41
CA ASN A 287 -23.79 3.57 7.24
C ASN A 287 -22.63 4.46 7.68
N LEU A 288 -21.81 4.88 6.72
CA LEU A 288 -20.60 5.65 6.98
C LEU A 288 -20.55 6.84 6.02
N VAL A 289 -20.10 7.99 6.52
CA VAL A 289 -19.66 9.11 5.68
C VAL A 289 -18.17 9.39 5.94
N ILE A 290 -17.46 9.76 4.89
CA ILE A 290 -16.02 10.05 4.97
C ILE A 290 -15.85 11.55 5.13
N LEU A 291 -15.46 11.98 6.33
CA LEU A 291 -15.20 13.37 6.65
C LEU A 291 -13.76 13.73 6.25
N ASP A 292 -13.61 14.74 5.40
CA ASP A 292 -12.31 15.26 4.98
C ASP A 292 -11.92 16.45 5.86
N VAL A 293 -11.02 16.21 6.82
CA VAL A 293 -10.56 17.24 7.75
C VAL A 293 -9.46 18.05 7.08
N ASP A 294 -9.62 19.37 6.97
CA ASP A 294 -8.58 20.31 6.56
C ASP A 294 -8.40 21.42 7.61
N MET A 295 -7.20 21.49 8.19
CA MET A 295 -6.81 22.44 9.22
C MET A 295 -6.04 23.66 8.66
N LYS A 296 -5.84 23.75 7.34
CA LYS A 296 -5.10 24.86 6.72
C LYS A 296 -5.88 26.17 6.77
N GLY A 297 -5.19 27.27 7.07
CA GLY A 297 -5.78 28.61 7.05
C GLY A 297 -6.79 28.89 8.18
N ILE A 298 -6.95 27.97 9.14
CA ILE A 298 -7.82 28.16 10.30
C ILE A 298 -7.23 29.20 11.25
N THR A 299 -8.05 30.17 11.63
CA THR A 299 -7.66 31.27 12.53
C THR A 299 -8.11 31.06 13.99
N THR A 300 -9.20 30.32 14.21
CA THR A 300 -9.74 30.01 15.54
C THR A 300 -10.33 28.60 15.59
N LEU A 301 -10.37 27.99 16.77
CA LEU A 301 -10.99 26.66 16.94
C LEU A 301 -12.49 26.70 16.65
N ALA A 302 -13.16 27.81 16.98
CA ALA A 302 -14.55 28.06 16.62
C ALA A 302 -14.79 28.01 15.10
N ALA A 303 -13.91 28.62 14.30
CA ALA A 303 -14.01 28.59 12.84
C ALA A 303 -13.83 27.16 12.29
N PHE A 304 -12.90 26.40 12.86
CA PHE A 304 -12.69 25.00 12.49
C PHE A 304 -13.89 24.11 12.83
N CYS A 305 -14.44 24.20 14.04
CA CYS A 305 -15.64 23.46 14.41
C CYS A 305 -16.84 23.80 13.50
N LYS A 306 -16.97 25.07 13.06
CA LYS A 306 -17.99 25.49 12.09
C LYS A 306 -17.75 24.91 10.69
N GLN A 307 -16.50 24.87 10.22
CA GLN A 307 -16.16 24.23 8.95
C GLN A 307 -16.54 22.75 8.97
N ILE A 308 -16.16 22.03 10.03
CA ILE A 308 -16.53 20.62 10.22
C ILE A 308 -18.05 20.46 10.25
N ALA A 309 -18.77 21.31 10.98
CA ALA A 309 -20.24 21.28 11.03
C ALA A 309 -20.89 21.49 9.64
N ASN A 310 -20.41 22.46 8.87
CA ASN A 310 -20.91 22.74 7.52
C ASN A 310 -20.66 21.57 6.56
N GLN A 311 -19.46 20.98 6.64
CA GLN A 311 -19.11 19.82 5.82
C GLN A 311 -19.95 18.59 6.21
N MET A 312 -20.19 18.37 7.50
CA MET A 312 -21.08 17.29 7.95
C MET A 312 -22.50 17.42 7.38
N LEU A 313 -23.05 18.64 7.27
CA LEU A 313 -24.35 18.86 6.63
C LEU A 313 -24.32 18.41 5.16
N GLU A 314 -23.31 18.81 4.40
CA GLU A 314 -23.14 18.41 3.00
C GLU A 314 -22.97 16.89 2.86
N LEU A 315 -22.20 16.26 3.74
CA LEU A 315 -21.97 14.81 3.74
C LEU A 315 -23.25 14.03 4.03
N LEU A 316 -24.07 14.49 4.98
CA LEU A 316 -25.35 13.86 5.31
C LEU A 316 -26.37 13.97 4.17
N GLU A 317 -26.35 15.06 3.40
CA GLU A 317 -27.19 15.17 2.19
C GLU A 317 -26.82 14.13 1.13
N HIS A 318 -25.59 13.59 1.18
CA HIS A 318 -25.04 12.63 0.21
C HIS A 318 -24.80 11.23 0.78
N SER A 319 -25.52 10.84 1.84
CA SER A 319 -25.34 9.57 2.54
C SER A 319 -26.01 8.37 1.86
N HIS A 320 -26.79 8.53 0.78
CA HIS A 320 -27.49 7.39 0.15
C HIS A 320 -26.53 6.45 -0.58
N TYR A 321 -25.31 6.92 -0.90
CA TYR A 321 -24.24 6.06 -1.38
C TYR A 321 -23.32 5.67 -0.21
N SER A 322 -23.33 4.38 0.14
CA SER A 322 -22.65 3.90 1.35
C SER A 322 -21.16 4.25 1.38
N GLY A 323 -20.66 4.74 2.52
CA GLY A 323 -19.24 5.04 2.73
C GLY A 323 -18.31 3.85 2.52
N VAL A 324 -18.80 2.62 2.73
CA VAL A 324 -18.05 1.39 2.36
C VAL A 324 -17.79 1.36 0.85
N ASN A 325 -18.78 1.73 0.04
CA ASN A 325 -18.62 1.80 -1.41
C ASN A 325 -17.75 3.00 -1.83
N VAL A 326 -17.83 4.12 -1.12
CA VAL A 326 -16.91 5.26 -1.31
C VAL A 326 -15.46 4.83 -1.06
N LEU A 327 -15.16 4.12 0.03
CA LEU A 327 -13.80 3.62 0.32
C LEU A 327 -13.33 2.57 -0.70
N ARG A 328 -14.24 1.72 -1.22
CA ARG A 328 -13.94 0.80 -2.32
C ARG A 328 -13.60 1.54 -3.61
N ASP A 329 -14.37 2.57 -3.95
CA ASP A 329 -14.11 3.42 -5.12
C ASP A 329 -12.81 4.22 -4.96
N LEU A 330 -12.52 4.71 -3.76
CA LEU A 330 -11.25 5.36 -3.41
C LEU A 330 -10.07 4.40 -3.55
N SER A 331 -10.24 3.14 -3.12
CA SER A 331 -9.22 2.10 -3.29
C SER A 331 -8.94 1.80 -4.77
N ARG A 332 -10.00 1.73 -5.60
CA ARG A 332 -9.86 1.58 -7.05
C ARG A 332 -9.17 2.77 -7.69
N TYR A 333 -9.52 3.98 -7.27
CA TYR A 333 -8.92 5.21 -7.77
C TYR A 333 -7.41 5.29 -7.48
N HIS A 334 -6.98 4.94 -6.27
CA HIS A 334 -5.56 4.94 -5.89
C HIS A 334 -4.79 3.65 -6.26
N GLY A 335 -5.45 2.64 -6.84
CA GLY A 335 -4.82 1.35 -7.18
C GLY A 335 -4.29 0.55 -5.97
N SER A 336 -4.70 0.90 -4.76
CA SER A 336 -4.23 0.32 -3.49
C SER A 336 -5.35 0.35 -2.45
N ALA A 337 -5.31 -0.54 -1.47
CA ALA A 337 -6.34 -0.60 -0.42
C ALA A 337 -6.32 0.69 0.42
N GLN A 338 -7.47 1.37 0.49
CA GLN A 338 -7.66 2.58 1.28
C GLN A 338 -8.56 2.29 2.48
N ILE A 339 -8.10 2.66 3.67
CA ILE A 339 -8.82 2.50 4.94
C ILE A 339 -9.10 3.85 5.60
N ALA A 340 -10.06 3.88 6.52
CA ALA A 340 -10.31 5.01 7.42
C ALA A 340 -10.31 4.48 8.86
N PRO A 341 -9.11 4.32 9.47
CA PRO A 341 -8.93 3.55 10.70
C PRO A 341 -9.35 4.28 11.98
N VAL A 342 -9.67 5.58 11.88
CA VAL A 342 -10.19 6.39 12.98
C VAL A 342 -11.67 6.65 12.71
N VAL A 343 -12.49 6.14 13.61
CA VAL A 343 -13.93 6.31 13.61
C VAL A 343 -14.30 7.30 14.72
N PHE A 344 -15.25 8.19 14.45
CA PHE A 344 -15.86 9.02 15.48
C PHE A 344 -17.37 8.76 15.49
N THR A 345 -17.85 8.16 16.57
CA THR A 345 -19.23 7.71 16.72
C THR A 345 -19.94 8.56 17.77
N ALA A 346 -21.03 9.24 17.40
CA ALA A 346 -21.74 10.12 18.31
C ALA A 346 -23.21 9.70 18.50
N ALA A 347 -23.62 9.63 19.76
CA ALA A 347 -24.99 9.38 20.20
C ALA A 347 -25.43 10.49 21.20
N LEU A 348 -25.16 11.76 20.84
CA LEU A 348 -25.50 12.93 21.66
C LEU A 348 -26.80 13.60 21.23
N ASP A 349 -27.17 13.55 19.96
CA ASP A 349 -28.37 14.22 19.44
C ASP A 349 -29.61 13.29 19.38
N LEU A 350 -29.63 12.23 20.19
CA LEU A 350 -30.80 11.35 20.31
C LEU A 350 -31.97 12.08 20.98
N GLU A 351 -33.21 11.77 20.58
CA GLU A 351 -34.43 12.42 21.13
C GLU A 351 -34.61 12.19 22.64
N ASN A 352 -34.00 11.14 23.20
CA ASN A 352 -33.98 10.85 24.62
C ASN A 352 -32.74 11.47 25.29
N ASP A 353 -32.93 12.12 26.44
CA ASP A 353 -31.86 12.81 27.18
C ASP A 353 -30.72 11.89 27.68
N ASN A 354 -30.91 10.57 27.66
CA ASN A 354 -29.96 9.53 28.06
C ASN A 354 -29.95 8.37 27.06
N LEU A 355 -28.79 7.71 26.90
CA LEU A 355 -28.55 6.59 25.98
C LEU A 355 -29.47 5.39 26.26
N LEU A 356 -29.71 5.09 27.53
CA LEU A 356 -30.60 4.01 27.97
C LEU A 356 -31.80 4.59 28.72
N SER A 357 -32.98 4.03 28.48
CA SER A 357 -34.21 4.47 29.15
C SER A 357 -34.14 4.23 30.66
N GLU A 358 -34.99 4.93 31.42
CA GLU A 358 -35.18 4.66 32.85
C GLU A 358 -35.63 3.22 33.12
N ARG A 359 -36.44 2.64 32.22
CA ARG A 359 -36.89 1.24 32.35
C ARG A 359 -35.71 0.29 32.32
N VAL A 360 -34.84 0.42 31.31
CA VAL A 360 -33.63 -0.42 31.16
C VAL A 360 -32.74 -0.28 32.39
N ARG A 361 -32.44 0.95 32.81
CA ARG A 361 -31.59 1.23 33.99
C ARG A 361 -32.17 0.67 35.29
N ARG A 362 -33.48 0.76 35.48
CA ARG A 362 -34.16 0.22 36.67
C ARG A 362 -34.14 -1.31 36.72
N ILE A 363 -34.27 -1.97 35.57
CA ILE A 363 -34.38 -3.44 35.50
C ILE A 363 -33.00 -4.10 35.49
N PHE A 364 -32.09 -3.64 34.61
CA PHE A 364 -30.79 -4.26 34.40
C PHE A 364 -29.66 -3.56 35.15
N GLY A 365 -29.91 -2.36 35.67
CA GLY A 365 -28.94 -1.57 36.42
C GLY A 365 -28.10 -0.63 35.55
N SER A 366 -27.03 -0.10 36.12
CA SER A 366 -26.14 0.85 35.44
C SER A 366 -25.21 0.12 34.48
N MET A 367 -24.99 0.68 33.28
CA MET A 367 -24.00 0.17 32.34
C MET A 367 -22.59 0.48 32.85
N ASN A 368 -21.91 -0.56 33.36
CA ASN A 368 -20.57 -0.44 33.95
C ASN A 368 -19.47 -0.51 32.87
N TRP A 369 -19.64 -1.41 31.91
CA TRP A 369 -18.66 -1.63 30.86
C TRP A 369 -19.33 -1.71 29.50
N VAL A 370 -18.68 -1.14 28.48
CA VAL A 370 -19.04 -1.33 27.08
C VAL A 370 -17.77 -1.26 26.27
N ILE A 371 -17.63 -2.15 25.29
CA ILE A 371 -16.58 -2.11 24.29
C ILE A 371 -17.14 -2.62 22.97
N SER A 372 -16.73 -1.97 21.89
CA SER A 372 -16.97 -2.43 20.53
C SER A 372 -15.65 -2.74 19.83
N GLN A 373 -15.72 -3.59 18.82
CA GLN A 373 -14.60 -3.91 17.97
C GLN A 373 -15.12 -3.96 16.54
N GLY A 374 -14.38 -3.34 15.61
CA GLY A 374 -14.70 -3.36 14.19
C GLY A 374 -13.48 -3.76 13.36
N PRO A 375 -13.64 -4.54 12.28
CA PRO A 375 -12.56 -4.77 11.33
C PRO A 375 -12.16 -3.44 10.68
N GLN A 376 -10.87 -3.29 10.37
CA GLN A 376 -10.32 -2.07 9.74
C GLN A 376 -10.37 -0.79 10.58
N VAL A 377 -10.75 -0.90 11.86
CA VAL A 377 -10.77 0.21 12.82
C VAL A 377 -9.65 0.03 13.83
N ALA A 378 -8.84 1.07 14.02
CA ALA A 378 -7.78 1.12 15.03
C ALA A 378 -8.20 1.89 16.28
N LEU A 379 -9.02 2.94 16.10
CA LEU A 379 -9.60 3.77 17.15
C LEU A 379 -11.05 4.06 16.77
N ASP A 380 -11.99 3.72 17.66
CA ASP A 380 -13.36 4.22 17.62
C ASP A 380 -13.58 5.16 18.80
N ALA A 381 -13.66 6.47 18.51
CA ALA A 381 -13.87 7.52 19.48
C ALA A 381 -15.38 7.79 19.62
N GLN A 382 -15.96 7.31 20.72
CA GLN A 382 -17.40 7.35 20.94
C GLN A 382 -17.78 8.41 21.98
N VAL A 383 -18.89 9.11 21.74
CA VAL A 383 -19.48 10.05 22.69
C VAL A 383 -20.98 9.85 22.81
N ALA A 384 -21.49 9.73 24.03
CA ALA A 384 -22.91 9.46 24.29
C ALA A 384 -23.41 10.17 25.54
N HIS A 385 -24.71 10.50 25.59
CA HIS A 385 -25.35 11.02 26.79
C HIS A 385 -25.61 9.88 27.79
N VAL A 386 -24.98 9.92 28.97
CA VAL A 386 -25.15 8.90 30.01
C VAL A 386 -25.21 9.57 31.38
N ASP A 387 -26.23 9.20 32.15
CA ASP A 387 -26.52 9.71 33.50
C ASP A 387 -26.41 11.23 33.59
N ASP A 388 -27.10 11.90 32.65
CA ASP A 388 -27.17 13.35 32.48
C ASP A 388 -25.85 14.06 32.13
N GLY A 389 -24.74 13.34 32.07
CA GLY A 389 -23.43 13.79 31.59
C GLY A 389 -23.13 13.38 30.15
N ILE A 390 -21.84 13.38 29.79
CA ILE A 390 -21.33 12.83 28.52
C ILE A 390 -20.31 11.73 28.83
N LEU A 391 -20.60 10.50 28.42
CA LEU A 391 -19.61 9.43 28.37
C LEU A 391 -18.74 9.61 27.12
N VAL A 392 -17.44 9.76 27.32
CA VAL A 392 -16.44 9.65 26.25
C VAL A 392 -15.81 8.26 26.38
N ASN A 393 -15.95 7.44 25.34
CA ASN A 393 -15.51 6.05 25.30
C ASN A 393 -14.67 5.77 24.06
N TRP A 394 -13.40 5.43 24.22
CA TRP A 394 -12.51 5.10 23.10
C TRP A 394 -12.19 3.61 23.13
N ASP A 395 -12.62 2.91 22.08
CA ASP A 395 -12.27 1.52 21.86
C ASP A 395 -11.04 1.46 20.95
N ILE A 396 -9.98 0.79 21.41
CA ILE A 396 -8.63 0.90 20.84
C ILE A 396 -8.01 -0.46 20.58
N ARG A 397 -7.41 -0.61 19.40
CA ARG A 397 -6.63 -1.79 19.01
C ARG A 397 -5.19 -1.66 19.51
N LEU A 398 -4.89 -2.24 20.66
CA LEU A 398 -3.55 -2.23 21.24
C LEU A 398 -2.55 -3.14 20.52
N ASP A 399 -3.03 -4.07 19.68
CA ASP A 399 -2.18 -4.79 18.75
C ASP A 399 -1.69 -3.91 17.59
N THR A 400 -2.24 -2.69 17.42
CA THR A 400 -1.86 -1.78 16.34
C THR A 400 -1.46 -0.38 16.81
N LEU A 401 -1.90 0.10 17.96
CA LEU A 401 -1.56 1.42 18.49
C LEU A 401 -0.77 1.33 19.81
N PRO A 402 0.31 2.12 20.00
CA PRO A 402 1.03 2.21 21.26
C PRO A 402 0.12 2.75 22.36
N LYS A 403 -0.03 1.99 23.45
CA LYS A 403 -0.89 2.34 24.58
C LYS A 403 -0.58 3.73 25.15
N GLU A 404 0.70 4.06 25.30
CA GLU A 404 1.13 5.37 25.81
C GLU A 404 0.72 6.52 24.89
N TRP A 405 0.93 6.37 23.57
CA TRP A 405 0.58 7.40 22.60
C TRP A 405 -0.93 7.68 22.59
N ILE A 406 -1.75 6.61 22.57
CA ILE A 406 -3.20 6.77 22.52
C ILE A 406 -3.79 7.29 23.84
N THR A 407 -3.17 6.93 24.98
CA THR A 407 -3.53 7.48 26.30
C THR A 407 -3.24 8.98 26.34
N ASN A 408 -2.07 9.43 25.88
CA ASN A 408 -1.72 10.85 25.81
C ASN A 408 -2.66 11.65 24.89
N LEU A 409 -3.04 11.06 23.74
CA LEU A 409 -4.02 11.66 22.84
C LEU A 409 -5.40 11.81 23.51
N PHE A 410 -5.87 10.75 24.20
CA PHE A 410 -7.12 10.76 24.95
C PHE A 410 -7.10 11.84 26.04
N GLU A 411 -6.06 11.88 26.88
CA GLU A 411 -5.91 12.87 27.94
C GLU A 411 -5.86 14.30 27.40
N SER A 412 -5.17 14.53 26.28
CA SER A 412 -5.12 15.84 25.62
C SER A 412 -6.50 16.29 25.13
N PHE A 413 -7.27 15.36 24.55
CA PHE A 413 -8.64 15.61 24.10
C PHE A 413 -9.57 15.95 25.28
N ILE A 414 -9.51 15.17 26.36
CA ILE A 414 -10.31 15.41 27.57
C ILE A 414 -9.93 16.74 28.23
N HIS A 415 -8.64 17.02 28.35
CA HIS A 415 -8.15 18.28 28.91
C HIS A 415 -8.69 19.48 28.10
N LEU A 416 -8.65 19.41 26.76
CA LEU A 416 -9.18 20.46 25.91
C LEU A 416 -10.70 20.64 26.07
N LEU A 417 -11.47 19.55 26.14
CA LEU A 417 -12.92 19.62 26.40
C LEU A 417 -13.24 20.28 27.74
N LYS A 418 -12.60 19.85 28.83
CA LYS A 418 -12.83 20.41 30.17
C LYS A 418 -12.40 21.86 30.26
N ASN A 419 -11.28 22.20 29.64
CA ASN A 419 -10.79 23.58 29.61
C ASN A 419 -11.73 24.49 28.82
N LEU A 420 -12.29 24.05 27.69
CA LEU A 420 -13.29 24.82 26.93
C LEU A 420 -14.62 24.95 27.69
N ALA A 421 -15.02 23.93 28.45
CA ALA A 421 -16.19 24.00 29.33
C ALA A 421 -15.99 25.05 30.45
N ALA A 422 -14.79 25.12 31.04
CA ALA A 422 -14.46 26.09 32.09
C ALA A 422 -14.19 27.51 31.54
N HIS A 423 -13.61 27.62 30.35
CA HIS A 423 -13.17 28.88 29.74
C HIS A 423 -13.66 29.05 28.29
N PRO A 424 -14.97 29.29 28.05
CA PRO A 424 -15.57 29.38 26.71
C PRO A 424 -14.89 30.35 25.73
N VAL A 425 -14.29 31.43 26.25
CA VAL A 425 -13.58 32.45 25.47
C VAL A 425 -12.41 31.85 24.67
N GLN A 426 -11.82 30.76 25.15
CA GLN A 426 -10.69 30.10 24.48
C GLN A 426 -11.05 29.51 23.11
N LEU A 427 -12.32 29.15 22.88
CA LEU A 427 -12.76 28.65 21.57
C LEU A 427 -12.59 29.69 20.45
N ASN A 428 -12.79 30.97 20.79
CA ASN A 428 -12.68 32.09 19.85
C ASN A 428 -11.31 32.79 19.93
N THR A 429 -10.43 32.35 20.84
CA THR A 429 -9.08 32.87 20.89
C THR A 429 -8.39 32.51 19.59
N GLN A 430 -7.64 33.44 19.02
CA GLN A 430 -6.80 33.14 17.87
C GLN A 430 -5.99 31.90 18.24
N ILE A 431 -6.02 30.90 17.38
CA ILE A 431 -5.00 29.86 17.44
C ILE A 431 -3.73 30.62 17.09
N ILE A 432 -3.06 31.14 18.12
CA ILE A 432 -1.70 31.62 18.02
C ILE A 432 -0.98 30.36 17.63
N ASN A 433 -0.78 30.21 16.33
CA ASN A 433 0.10 29.22 15.80
C ASN A 433 1.42 29.45 16.53
N SER A 434 1.68 28.65 17.56
CA SER A 434 3.02 28.47 18.12
C SER A 434 3.98 27.96 17.04
N ALA A 435 3.49 27.70 15.83
CA ALA A 435 4.21 27.71 14.57
C ALA A 435 4.81 29.07 14.15
N GLN A 436 4.69 30.16 14.92
CA GLN A 436 5.40 31.43 14.67
C GLN A 436 6.56 31.72 15.64
N ASN A 437 6.80 30.88 16.66
CA ASN A 437 8.06 30.88 17.41
C ASN A 437 8.86 29.57 17.23
N ASN A 438 8.42 28.69 16.33
CA ASN A 438 9.19 27.58 15.76
C ASN A 438 9.01 27.54 14.22
N SER A 439 8.94 28.71 13.57
CA SER A 439 8.76 28.87 12.12
C SER A 439 10.06 28.62 11.33
N SER A 440 10.68 27.47 11.54
CA SER A 440 11.79 26.97 10.73
C SER A 440 11.73 25.44 10.62
N ASP A 441 10.54 24.86 10.53
CA ASP A 441 10.41 23.43 10.26
C ASP A 441 9.01 23.12 9.68
N ARG A 442 8.97 22.56 8.47
CA ARG A 442 7.86 21.73 7.88
C ARG A 442 6.91 22.34 6.83
N THR A 443 7.24 23.42 6.13
CA THR A 443 6.43 23.90 4.97
C THR A 443 6.70 23.19 3.63
N SER A 444 7.29 21.98 3.59
CA SER A 444 7.78 21.40 2.31
C SER A 444 7.51 19.90 2.08
N GLN A 445 6.50 19.29 2.71
CA GLN A 445 6.18 17.88 2.41
C GLN A 445 5.58 17.73 0.99
N LYS A 446 6.16 16.85 0.16
CA LYS A 446 5.71 16.53 -1.21
C LYS A 446 5.45 15.03 -1.32
N PRO A 447 4.43 14.57 -2.07
CA PRO A 447 4.24 13.14 -2.32
C PRO A 447 5.44 12.55 -3.08
N LEU A 448 5.71 11.27 -2.87
CA LEU A 448 6.67 10.53 -3.68
C LEU A 448 6.08 10.28 -5.07
N ASN A 449 6.88 10.47 -6.11
CA ASN A 449 6.49 10.13 -7.48
C ASN A 449 6.47 8.59 -7.69
N ALA A 450 5.88 8.15 -8.81
CA ALA A 450 5.71 6.72 -9.10
C ALA A 450 7.04 5.93 -9.06
N LEU A 451 8.14 6.53 -9.54
CA LEU A 451 9.46 5.90 -9.55
C LEU A 451 10.04 5.77 -8.13
N GLN A 452 9.93 6.81 -7.30
CA GLN A 452 10.33 6.77 -5.89
C GLN A 452 9.54 5.70 -5.12
N GLN A 453 8.22 5.56 -5.38
CA GLN A 453 7.41 4.51 -4.78
C GLN A 453 7.84 3.11 -5.24
N ALA A 454 8.16 2.94 -6.53
CA ALA A 454 8.70 1.70 -7.06
C ALA A 454 10.04 1.33 -6.41
N TYR A 455 10.92 2.31 -6.16
CA TYR A 455 12.18 2.09 -5.42
C TYR A 455 11.94 1.71 -3.96
N LEU A 456 10.93 2.27 -3.29
CA LEU A 456 10.55 1.85 -1.93
C LEU A 456 10.08 0.39 -1.91
N LEU A 457 9.26 -0.02 -2.88
CA LEU A 457 8.81 -1.40 -3.01
C LEU A 457 9.98 -2.34 -3.31
N GLY A 458 10.92 -1.92 -4.16
CA GLY A 458 12.12 -2.67 -4.52
C GLY A 458 13.05 -2.99 -3.35
N ARG A 459 12.99 -2.22 -2.26
CA ARG A 459 13.71 -2.51 -1.01
C ARG A 459 13.17 -3.72 -0.25
N THR A 460 12.00 -4.23 -0.64
CA THR A 460 11.39 -5.45 -0.08
C THR A 460 11.69 -6.65 -0.96
N GLN A 461 11.62 -7.86 -0.41
CA GLN A 461 11.75 -9.11 -1.18
C GLN A 461 10.41 -9.57 -1.80
N ALA A 462 9.41 -8.70 -1.86
CA ALA A 462 8.08 -9.02 -2.39
C ALA A 462 8.07 -9.22 -3.91
N LEU A 463 9.08 -8.69 -4.60
CA LEU A 463 9.25 -8.82 -6.05
C LEU A 463 10.61 -9.44 -6.38
N PRO A 464 10.74 -10.16 -7.51
CA PRO A 464 12.02 -10.67 -7.97
C PRO A 464 13.08 -9.57 -8.14
N LEU A 465 14.33 -9.89 -7.80
CA LEU A 465 15.45 -8.95 -7.70
C LEU A 465 15.13 -7.73 -6.81
N GLY A 466 14.35 -7.97 -5.75
CA GLY A 466 14.09 -7.00 -4.69
C GLY A 466 15.11 -7.06 -3.56
N GLY A 467 14.76 -6.53 -2.39
CA GLY A 467 15.62 -6.49 -1.21
C GLY A 467 16.84 -5.56 -1.34
N VAL A 468 16.89 -4.74 -2.39
CA VAL A 468 17.98 -3.80 -2.69
C VAL A 468 17.43 -2.39 -2.83
N ALA A 469 18.26 -1.37 -2.63
CA ALA A 469 17.89 0.02 -2.94
C ALA A 469 18.33 0.38 -4.35
N MET A 470 17.66 1.34 -4.99
CA MET A 470 18.27 2.03 -6.12
C MET A 470 19.33 2.98 -5.56
N GLN A 471 20.58 2.57 -5.59
CA GLN A 471 21.68 3.36 -5.03
C GLN A 471 22.90 3.36 -5.95
N GLU A 472 23.58 4.51 -5.98
CA GLU A 472 24.81 4.72 -6.72
C GLU A 472 25.96 4.94 -5.74
N PHE A 473 26.95 4.06 -5.81
CA PHE A 473 28.22 4.18 -5.11
C PHE A 473 29.33 4.69 -6.05
N ARG A 474 30.18 5.57 -5.54
CA ARG A 474 31.41 6.04 -6.19
C ARG A 474 32.58 6.06 -5.22
N GLN A 475 33.74 5.63 -5.71
CA GLN A 475 35.02 5.69 -5.00
C GLN A 475 35.92 6.73 -5.66
N TYR A 476 36.42 7.66 -4.85
CA TYR A 476 37.40 8.65 -5.24
C TYR A 476 38.71 8.46 -4.47
N HIS A 477 39.83 8.84 -5.09
CA HIS A 477 41.15 8.78 -4.46
C HIS A 477 42.01 9.96 -4.90
N GLY A 478 42.83 10.48 -3.98
CA GLY A 478 43.84 11.49 -4.30
C GLY A 478 44.13 12.43 -3.13
N LYS A 479 44.65 13.63 -3.41
CA LYS A 479 45.03 14.61 -2.38
C LYS A 479 43.98 15.70 -2.23
N MET A 480 43.49 15.91 -1.01
CA MET A 480 42.63 17.04 -0.68
C MET A 480 42.73 17.35 0.81
N ASP A 481 42.60 18.62 1.18
CA ASP A 481 42.49 19.01 2.58
C ASP A 481 41.14 18.56 3.13
N ILE A 482 41.16 17.74 4.18
CA ILE A 482 39.96 17.23 4.85
C ILE A 482 39.13 18.36 5.48
N VAL A 483 39.78 19.42 5.97
CA VAL A 483 39.07 20.57 6.55
C VAL A 483 38.28 21.29 5.47
N LEU A 484 38.89 21.48 4.29
CA LEU A 484 38.21 22.05 3.12
C LEU A 484 37.05 21.16 2.64
N LEU A 485 37.25 19.84 2.58
CA LEU A 485 36.21 18.89 2.20
C LEU A 485 35.00 18.97 3.15
N ARG A 486 35.22 18.97 4.47
CA ARG A 486 34.17 19.12 5.48
C ARG A 486 33.39 20.42 5.30
N GLN A 487 34.10 21.54 5.10
CA GLN A 487 33.48 22.84 4.90
C GLN A 487 32.59 22.83 3.65
N ARG A 488 33.13 22.37 2.52
CA ARG A 488 32.38 22.30 1.26
C ARG A 488 31.17 21.39 1.36
N LEU A 489 31.31 20.23 2.02
CA LEU A 489 30.21 19.31 2.23
C LEU A 489 29.10 19.96 3.08
N ALA A 490 29.45 20.64 4.17
CA ALA A 490 28.46 21.34 5.01
C ALA A 490 27.74 22.47 4.24
N GLU A 491 28.46 23.20 3.38
CA GLU A 491 27.87 24.22 2.51
C GLU A 491 26.96 23.60 1.44
N MET A 492 27.39 22.49 0.82
CA MET A 492 26.62 21.73 -0.17
C MET A 492 25.30 21.21 0.43
N VAL A 493 25.31 20.64 1.63
CA VAL A 493 24.10 20.19 2.35
C VAL A 493 23.18 21.35 2.70
N ARG A 494 23.74 22.49 3.11
CA ARG A 494 22.95 23.70 3.40
C ARG A 494 22.24 24.19 2.15
N ARG A 495 22.93 24.19 1.00
CA ARG A 495 22.46 24.71 -0.28
C ARG A 495 21.39 23.84 -0.93
N HIS A 496 21.57 22.52 -0.90
CA HIS A 496 20.73 21.59 -1.67
C HIS A 496 19.71 20.88 -0.81
N ASP A 497 18.44 21.19 -1.03
CA ASP A 497 17.29 20.55 -0.36
C ASP A 497 17.32 19.02 -0.47
N SER A 498 17.74 18.45 -1.61
CA SER A 498 17.81 17.00 -1.81
C SER A 498 18.68 16.28 -0.78
N LEU A 499 19.76 16.90 -0.32
CA LEU A 499 20.64 16.35 0.71
C LEU A 499 20.08 16.50 2.13
N ARG A 500 18.98 17.25 2.27
CA ARG A 500 18.19 17.37 3.50
C ARG A 500 16.81 16.72 3.34
N THR A 501 16.57 16.02 2.24
CA THR A 501 15.29 15.35 1.99
C THR A 501 15.23 14.03 2.75
N TYR A 502 14.17 13.86 3.54
CA TYR A 502 13.82 12.64 4.26
C TYR A 502 12.66 11.95 3.54
N ILE A 503 12.64 10.62 3.59
CA ILE A 503 11.62 9.81 2.94
C ILE A 503 10.77 9.13 4.02
N ASP A 504 9.51 9.51 4.11
CA ASP A 504 8.53 8.78 4.91
C ASP A 504 7.95 7.64 4.06
N LYS A 505 8.54 6.45 4.22
CA LYS A 505 8.11 5.25 3.49
C LYS A 505 6.69 4.80 3.81
N ASN A 506 6.12 5.22 4.95
CA ASN A 506 4.78 4.79 5.37
C ASN A 506 3.72 5.73 4.80
N ARG A 507 3.98 7.05 4.84
CA ARG A 507 3.10 8.07 4.26
C ARG A 507 3.30 8.25 2.74
N LEU A 508 4.35 7.66 2.16
CA LEU A 508 4.79 7.85 0.77
C LEU A 508 4.98 9.34 0.43
N VAL A 509 5.59 10.08 1.35
CA VAL A 509 5.96 11.50 1.16
C VAL A 509 7.46 11.71 1.40
N GLN A 510 7.97 12.78 0.83
CA GLN A 510 9.29 13.33 1.11
C GLN A 510 9.17 14.71 1.74
N TYR A 511 10.11 15.10 2.59
CA TYR A 511 10.16 16.45 3.14
C TYR A 511 11.60 16.90 3.34
N VAL A 512 11.82 18.21 3.23
CA VAL A 512 13.15 18.79 3.42
C VAL A 512 13.28 19.23 4.88
N SER A 513 14.30 18.73 5.57
CA SER A 513 14.64 19.15 6.94
C SER A 513 15.38 20.48 6.93
N ASP A 514 15.04 21.39 7.84
CA ASP A 514 15.79 22.64 8.00
C ASP A 514 17.13 22.43 8.75
N GLN A 515 17.35 21.23 9.30
CA GLN A 515 18.61 20.84 9.92
C GLN A 515 19.66 20.47 8.87
N VAL A 516 20.84 21.10 8.97
CA VAL A 516 22.02 20.76 8.18
C VAL A 516 22.75 19.60 8.88
N SER A 517 22.32 18.37 8.60
CA SER A 517 23.02 17.16 9.05
C SER A 517 24.02 16.71 7.99
N VAL A 518 25.29 16.60 8.37
CA VAL A 518 26.35 16.15 7.47
C VAL A 518 26.62 14.67 7.73
N ASN A 519 26.22 13.81 6.78
CA ASN A 519 26.38 12.36 6.87
C ASN A 519 27.81 11.93 6.47
N LEU A 520 28.80 12.43 7.20
CA LEU A 520 30.23 12.19 6.98
C LEU A 520 30.82 11.31 8.09
N LYS A 521 31.47 10.22 7.69
CA LYS A 521 32.29 9.39 8.56
C LYS A 521 33.75 9.51 8.18
N GLU A 522 34.62 9.62 9.16
CA GLU A 522 36.07 9.69 8.94
C GLU A 522 36.77 8.54 9.66
N ILE A 523 37.69 7.89 8.95
CA ILE A 523 38.46 6.75 9.44
C ILE A 523 39.93 7.08 9.23
N ASP A 524 40.66 7.26 10.34
CA ASP A 524 42.08 7.54 10.29
C ASP A 524 42.90 6.25 10.18
N LEU A 525 43.54 6.05 9.03
CA LEU A 525 44.43 4.94 8.72
C LEU A 525 45.88 5.42 8.50
N THR A 526 46.22 6.66 8.89
CA THR A 526 47.54 7.26 8.64
C THR A 526 48.68 6.50 9.32
N THR A 527 48.39 5.82 10.43
CA THR A 527 49.35 5.00 11.19
C THR A 527 49.43 3.56 10.72
N TRP A 528 48.56 3.14 9.80
CA TRP A 528 48.49 1.75 9.35
C TRP A 528 49.51 1.47 8.24
N GLU A 529 49.89 0.20 8.09
CA GLU A 529 50.65 -0.22 6.92
C GLU A 529 49.78 -0.16 5.65
N PRO A 530 50.31 0.28 4.48
CA PRO A 530 49.51 0.52 3.29
C PRO A 530 48.70 -0.69 2.80
N GLU A 531 49.26 -1.90 2.90
CA GLU A 531 48.57 -3.13 2.54
C GLU A 531 47.39 -3.41 3.49
N HIS A 532 47.59 -3.26 4.80
CA HIS A 532 46.54 -3.43 5.80
C HIS A 532 45.43 -2.38 5.63
N ALA A 533 45.78 -1.12 5.38
CA ALA A 533 44.82 -0.06 5.08
C ALA A 533 43.99 -0.38 3.83
N SER A 534 44.64 -0.87 2.76
CA SER A 534 43.98 -1.24 1.51
C SER A 534 43.02 -2.41 1.69
N HIS A 535 43.42 -3.44 2.43
CA HIS A 535 42.54 -4.56 2.79
C HIS A 535 41.33 -4.13 3.62
N HIS A 536 41.52 -3.23 4.59
CA HIS A 536 40.43 -2.70 5.40
C HIS A 536 39.43 -1.92 4.54
N ILE A 537 39.90 -1.03 3.65
CA ILE A 537 39.07 -0.27 2.72
C ILE A 537 38.26 -1.20 1.81
N GLN A 538 38.90 -2.24 1.26
CA GLN A 538 38.22 -3.21 0.40
C GLN A 538 37.16 -4.04 1.14
N SER A 539 37.44 -4.46 2.38
CA SER A 539 36.48 -5.15 3.23
C SER A 539 35.28 -4.26 3.57
N TYR A 540 35.54 -2.99 3.90
CA TYR A 540 34.50 -2.00 4.20
C TYR A 540 33.58 -1.78 3.00
N LYS A 541 34.17 -1.67 1.80
CA LYS A 541 33.44 -1.47 0.53
C LYS A 541 32.36 -2.51 0.31
N ASN A 542 32.65 -3.79 0.54
CA ASN A 542 31.68 -4.86 0.27
C ASN A 542 30.39 -4.73 1.08
N SER A 543 30.47 -4.28 2.34
CA SER A 543 29.28 -4.03 3.15
C SER A 543 28.63 -2.70 2.77
N TYR A 544 29.47 -1.67 2.62
CA TYR A 544 29.04 -0.30 2.32
C TYR A 544 28.24 -0.19 1.01
N THR A 545 28.62 -0.94 -0.03
CA THR A 545 27.96 -0.84 -1.32
C THR A 545 26.58 -1.49 -1.34
N HIS A 546 26.25 -2.44 -0.45
CA HIS A 546 25.02 -3.24 -0.54
C HIS A 546 24.06 -3.03 0.64
N GLU A 547 24.49 -2.35 1.70
CA GLU A 547 23.63 -2.03 2.84
C GLU A 547 22.55 -1.02 2.45
N LEU A 548 21.33 -1.22 2.96
CA LEU A 548 20.21 -0.29 2.76
C LEU A 548 20.35 0.94 3.67
N PHE A 549 20.01 2.12 3.15
CA PHE A 549 19.92 3.31 3.98
C PHE A 549 18.77 3.22 4.99
N ASP A 550 19.06 3.62 6.23
CA ASP A 550 18.02 3.99 7.21
C ASP A 550 17.32 5.27 6.76
N LEU A 551 16.03 5.16 6.43
CA LEU A 551 15.22 6.29 5.95
C LEU A 551 14.79 7.24 7.07
N ASN A 552 15.16 6.99 8.32
CA ASN A 552 15.09 7.97 9.39
C ASN A 552 16.13 9.10 9.21
N GLN A 553 17.01 9.00 8.21
CA GLN A 553 17.95 10.04 7.79
C GLN A 553 17.81 10.29 6.28
N SER A 554 18.31 11.43 5.80
CA SER A 554 18.42 11.65 4.36
C SER A 554 19.33 10.56 3.74
N PRO A 555 18.88 9.81 2.72
CA PRO A 555 19.53 8.57 2.28
C PRO A 555 20.75 8.82 1.39
N TRP A 556 21.80 9.39 1.99
CA TRP A 556 23.13 9.54 1.41
C TRP A 556 24.17 9.52 2.54
N ASN A 557 25.39 9.09 2.25
CA ASN A 557 26.51 9.25 3.17
C ASN A 557 27.87 9.21 2.47
N ILE A 558 28.88 9.75 3.16
CA ILE A 558 30.26 9.83 2.72
C ILE A 558 31.15 9.24 3.80
N THR A 559 32.08 8.36 3.42
CA THR A 559 33.14 7.87 4.31
C THR A 559 34.50 8.24 3.74
N VAL A 560 35.31 8.93 4.53
CA VAL A 560 36.68 9.34 4.15
C VAL A 560 37.69 8.53 4.95
N PHE A 561 38.62 7.91 4.23
CA PHE A 561 39.78 7.22 4.79
C PHE A 561 41.00 8.12 4.65
N LEU A 562 41.59 8.51 5.78
CA LEU A 562 42.83 9.30 5.82
C LEU A 562 44.02 8.36 5.72
N LEU A 563 44.88 8.56 4.72
CA LEU A 563 46.06 7.73 4.46
C LEU A 563 47.35 8.55 4.63
N LYS A 564 48.49 7.86 4.67
CA LYS A 564 49.83 8.47 4.66
C LYS A 564 49.97 9.47 3.49
N ASN A 565 50.82 10.49 3.67
CA ASN A 565 51.12 11.53 2.66
C ASN A 565 49.91 12.40 2.24
N ASN A 566 48.95 12.61 3.15
CA ASN A 566 47.72 13.39 2.91
C ASN A 566 46.89 12.86 1.73
N LEU A 567 46.93 11.55 1.50
CA LEU A 567 46.05 10.88 0.55
C LEU A 567 44.72 10.55 1.21
N LEU A 568 43.64 10.70 0.46
CA LEU A 568 42.29 10.32 0.86
C LEU A 568 41.79 9.23 -0.08
N THR A 569 41.08 8.26 0.50
CA THR A 569 40.10 7.45 -0.25
C THR A 569 38.72 7.84 0.24
N ILE A 570 37.81 8.17 -0.67
CA ILE A 570 36.50 8.75 -0.35
C ILE A 570 35.43 7.87 -0.98
N PHE A 571 34.60 7.27 -0.13
CA PHE A 571 33.42 6.52 -0.55
C PHE A 571 32.21 7.42 -0.45
N VAL A 572 31.45 7.49 -1.53
CA VAL A 572 30.20 8.25 -1.59
C VAL A 572 29.11 7.31 -2.06
N ARG A 573 27.95 7.32 -1.40
CA ARG A 573 26.75 6.66 -1.91
C ARG A 573 25.52 7.56 -1.76
N PHE A 574 24.68 7.54 -2.79
CA PHE A 574 23.41 8.25 -2.85
C PHE A 574 22.29 7.30 -3.23
N ASP A 575 21.13 7.50 -2.63
CA ASP A 575 19.91 6.80 -3.00
C ASP A 575 19.11 7.59 -4.04
N ALA A 576 18.61 6.90 -5.06
CA ALA A 576 17.79 7.55 -6.07
C ALA A 576 16.40 7.95 -5.59
N LEU A 577 16.01 7.64 -4.34
CA LEU A 577 14.86 8.29 -3.73
C LEU A 577 15.01 9.81 -3.65
N ILE A 578 16.22 10.36 -3.60
CA ILE A 578 16.43 11.81 -3.46
C ILE A 578 17.14 12.46 -4.65
N LEU A 579 17.94 11.72 -5.43
CA LEU A 579 18.81 12.28 -6.47
C LEU A 579 18.89 11.37 -7.70
N ASP A 580 18.95 11.95 -8.90
CA ASP A 580 19.30 11.21 -10.12
C ASP A 580 20.81 11.23 -10.41
N GLY A 581 21.27 10.38 -11.33
CA GLY A 581 22.71 10.21 -11.64
C GLY A 581 23.40 11.49 -12.15
N ARG A 582 22.68 12.37 -12.85
CA ARG A 582 23.22 13.65 -13.32
C ARG A 582 23.37 14.65 -12.17
N SER A 583 22.40 14.67 -11.26
CA SER A 583 22.45 15.47 -10.02
C SER A 583 23.61 15.01 -9.13
N ILE A 584 23.80 13.69 -8.99
CA ILE A 584 24.95 13.11 -8.27
C ILE A 584 26.26 13.57 -8.89
N ALA A 585 26.42 13.47 -10.22
CA ALA A 585 27.63 13.92 -10.90
C ALA A 585 27.92 15.43 -10.69
N SER A 586 26.88 16.26 -10.70
CA SER A 586 27.00 17.71 -10.47
C SER A 586 27.40 18.04 -9.03
N LEU A 587 26.82 17.34 -8.04
CA LEU A 587 27.18 17.48 -6.62
C LEU A 587 28.63 17.06 -6.35
N MET A 588 29.16 16.06 -7.05
CA MET A 588 30.56 15.66 -6.90
C MET A 588 31.54 16.73 -7.40
N LEU A 589 31.19 17.46 -8.47
CA LEU A 589 31.97 18.62 -8.89
C LEU A 589 31.94 19.74 -7.86
N GLU A 590 30.76 20.05 -7.32
CA GLU A 590 30.63 21.06 -6.29
C GLU A 590 31.47 20.71 -5.04
N LEU A 591 31.46 19.45 -4.62
CA LEU A 591 32.23 18.98 -3.48
C LEU A 591 33.74 19.09 -3.70
N PHE A 592 34.24 18.65 -4.86
CA PHE A 592 35.68 18.52 -5.10
C PHE A 592 36.32 19.75 -5.77
N ASP A 593 35.65 20.41 -6.70
CA ASP A 593 36.17 21.61 -7.39
C ASP A 593 35.72 22.91 -6.71
N GLY A 594 34.64 22.89 -5.92
CA GLY A 594 34.02 24.09 -5.36
C GLY A 594 33.26 24.94 -6.39
N GLN A 595 33.19 24.47 -7.65
CA GLN A 595 32.48 25.11 -8.74
C GLN A 595 30.97 24.86 -8.60
N GLN A 596 30.19 25.93 -8.43
CA GLN A 596 28.74 25.87 -8.47
C GLN A 596 28.30 25.75 -9.93
N HIS A 597 27.74 24.60 -10.29
CA HIS A 597 27.19 24.39 -11.62
C HIS A 597 25.70 24.72 -11.58
N ASP A 598 25.35 26.00 -11.82
CA ASP A 598 23.97 26.37 -12.08
C ASP A 598 23.50 25.68 -13.36
N ILE A 599 22.42 24.90 -13.29
CA ILE A 599 21.77 24.34 -14.47
C ILE A 599 21.15 25.53 -15.21
N GLN A 600 21.87 26.08 -16.18
CA GLN A 600 21.45 27.26 -16.93
C GLN A 600 20.09 27.02 -17.59
N THR A 601 19.14 27.88 -17.22
CA THR A 601 17.78 28.04 -17.73
C THR A 601 17.77 28.36 -19.22
N GLN A 602 17.11 27.53 -20.02
CA GLN A 602 16.59 27.95 -21.33
C GLN A 602 15.48 27.04 -21.86
N ILE A 603 14.41 26.83 -21.09
CA ILE A 603 13.09 26.53 -21.66
C ILE A 603 12.09 27.35 -20.83
N GLU A 604 11.45 28.33 -21.46
CA GLU A 604 10.29 29.02 -20.89
C GLU A 604 9.31 27.95 -20.39
N LYS A 605 8.74 28.13 -19.20
CA LYS A 605 7.58 27.35 -18.75
C LYS A 605 6.46 27.52 -19.78
N ASN A 606 6.47 26.73 -20.84
CA ASN A 606 5.24 26.29 -21.44
C ASN A 606 4.66 25.36 -20.39
N GLU A 607 3.71 25.90 -19.63
CA GLU A 607 2.66 25.10 -19.04
C GLU A 607 2.07 24.27 -20.18
N VAL A 608 2.64 23.10 -20.44
CA VAL A 608 1.91 22.04 -21.11
C VAL A 608 0.88 21.68 -20.07
N GLU A 609 -0.29 22.30 -20.21
CA GLU A 609 -1.53 21.77 -19.70
C GLU A 609 -1.45 20.26 -19.87
N ASN A 610 -1.30 19.53 -18.77
CA ASN A 610 -1.61 18.10 -18.72
C ASN A 610 -3.13 17.99 -18.91
N SER A 611 -3.59 18.33 -20.12
CA SER A 611 -4.93 18.02 -20.54
C SER A 611 -5.02 16.50 -20.52
N LEU A 612 -6.11 15.99 -19.96
CA LEU A 612 -6.44 14.56 -19.98
C LEU A 612 -6.27 13.92 -21.38
N SER A 613 -6.33 14.73 -22.45
CA SER A 613 -6.12 14.30 -23.83
C SER A 613 -4.68 13.89 -24.17
N VAL A 614 -3.64 14.56 -23.63
CA VAL A 614 -2.23 14.17 -23.89
C VAL A 614 -1.91 12.84 -23.22
N HIS A 615 -2.33 12.68 -21.96
CA HIS A 615 -2.12 11.43 -21.22
C HIS A 615 -2.81 10.22 -21.87
N GLN A 616 -4.04 10.39 -22.37
CA GLN A 616 -4.74 9.35 -23.14
C GLN A 616 -4.03 8.99 -24.46
N THR A 617 -3.40 9.98 -25.11
CA THR A 617 -2.64 9.77 -26.34
C THR A 617 -1.39 8.92 -26.07
N ASP A 618 -0.68 9.20 -24.97
CA ASP A 618 0.51 8.45 -24.56
C ASP A 618 0.16 7.00 -24.19
N ILE A 619 -0.95 6.78 -23.46
CA ILE A 619 -1.46 5.43 -23.16
C ILE A 619 -1.68 4.64 -24.47
N ALA A 620 -2.41 5.24 -25.42
CA ALA A 620 -2.71 4.59 -26.69
C ALA A 620 -1.45 4.29 -27.53
N TYR A 621 -0.44 5.17 -27.48
CA TYR A 621 0.85 4.92 -28.12
C TYR A 621 1.52 3.65 -27.57
N TRP A 622 1.65 3.56 -26.24
CA TRP A 622 2.32 2.44 -25.57
C TRP A 622 1.56 1.12 -25.73
N GLU A 623 0.23 1.13 -25.61
CA GLU A 623 -0.62 -0.04 -25.87
C GLU A 623 -0.47 -0.57 -27.29
N ARG A 624 -0.42 0.33 -28.27
CA ARG A 624 -0.22 -0.02 -29.68
C ARG A 624 1.19 -0.55 -29.93
N LYS A 625 2.23 0.10 -29.39
CA LYS A 625 3.64 -0.32 -29.54
C LYS A 625 3.81 -1.76 -29.07
N PHE A 626 3.35 -2.06 -27.86
CA PHE A 626 3.48 -3.38 -27.24
C PHE A 626 2.28 -4.31 -27.51
N SER A 627 1.48 -4.04 -28.56
CA SER A 627 0.31 -4.87 -28.90
C SER A 627 0.68 -6.30 -29.30
N LYS A 628 1.85 -6.49 -29.92
CA LYS A 628 2.33 -7.77 -30.46
C LYS A 628 3.30 -8.51 -29.54
N LEU A 629 3.68 -7.91 -28.41
CA LEU A 629 4.62 -8.52 -27.48
C LEU A 629 3.91 -9.58 -26.64
N SER A 630 4.26 -10.85 -26.84
CA SER A 630 3.69 -12.00 -26.13
C SER A 630 4.56 -12.53 -24.99
N ALA A 631 5.86 -12.27 -25.04
CA ALA A 631 6.84 -12.66 -24.01
C ALA A 631 8.02 -11.67 -23.99
N ILE A 632 8.67 -11.52 -22.84
CA ILE A 632 9.92 -10.76 -22.74
C ILE A 632 11.07 -11.66 -23.22
N PRO A 633 11.88 -11.20 -24.20
CA PRO A 633 13.07 -11.94 -24.63
C PRO A 633 14.02 -12.21 -23.45
N THR A 634 14.60 -13.41 -23.41
CA THR A 634 15.43 -13.87 -22.29
C THR A 634 16.90 -13.93 -22.64
N LEU A 635 17.77 -13.68 -21.65
CA LEU A 635 19.20 -13.95 -21.70
C LEU A 635 19.48 -15.29 -20.98
N PRO A 636 20.67 -15.91 -21.15
CA PRO A 636 21.05 -17.14 -20.46
C PRO A 636 21.28 -16.87 -18.97
N TRP A 637 20.19 -16.73 -18.21
CA TRP A 637 20.22 -16.51 -16.78
C TRP A 637 20.84 -17.73 -16.08
N LYS A 638 21.76 -17.50 -15.14
CA LYS A 638 22.26 -18.56 -14.25
C LYS A 638 21.14 -19.14 -13.39
N THR A 639 20.17 -18.31 -13.03
CA THR A 639 18.97 -18.69 -12.29
C THR A 639 17.79 -17.89 -12.84
N PRO A 640 16.62 -18.51 -13.08
CA PRO A 640 15.44 -17.79 -13.56
C PRO A 640 15.13 -16.60 -12.65
N LEU A 641 14.98 -15.41 -13.23
CA LEU A 641 14.89 -14.17 -12.46
C LEU A 641 13.73 -14.18 -11.45
N GLN A 642 12.60 -14.79 -11.80
CA GLN A 642 11.42 -14.93 -10.94
C GLN A 642 11.68 -15.70 -9.63
N HIS A 643 12.75 -16.50 -9.56
CA HIS A 643 13.14 -17.25 -8.37
C HIS A 643 14.20 -16.54 -7.53
N LEU A 644 14.67 -15.36 -7.94
CA LEU A 644 15.66 -14.57 -7.23
C LEU A 644 14.95 -13.51 -6.38
N PRO A 645 14.76 -13.69 -5.06
CA PRO A 645 14.12 -12.67 -4.23
C PRO A 645 15.02 -11.44 -4.02
N THR A 646 16.35 -11.63 -4.03
CA THR A 646 17.36 -10.59 -3.87
C THR A 646 18.67 -11.03 -4.53
N SER A 647 19.59 -10.09 -4.74
CA SER A 647 20.87 -10.34 -5.40
C SER A 647 21.94 -9.36 -4.93
N ARG A 648 23.21 -9.76 -5.06
CA ARG A 648 24.35 -8.84 -4.94
C ARG A 648 24.81 -8.41 -6.34
N TYR A 649 25.32 -7.18 -6.43
CA TYR A 649 25.71 -6.59 -7.69
C TYR A 649 27.22 -6.44 -7.80
N GLN A 650 27.71 -6.58 -9.02
CA GLN A 650 29.10 -6.39 -9.39
C GLN A 650 29.21 -5.55 -10.65
N ARG A 651 30.34 -4.84 -10.78
CA ARG A 651 30.69 -4.07 -11.96
C ARG A 651 31.83 -4.72 -12.74
N ASN A 652 31.70 -4.71 -14.07
CA ASN A 652 32.81 -4.85 -15.00
C ASN A 652 32.78 -3.66 -15.97
N SER A 653 33.94 -3.15 -16.38
CA SER A 653 34.03 -1.94 -17.20
C SER A 653 34.94 -2.10 -18.41
N LEU A 654 34.63 -1.37 -19.47
CA LEU A 654 35.44 -1.26 -20.69
C LEU A 654 35.69 0.21 -21.01
N VAL A 655 36.95 0.58 -21.23
CA VAL A 655 37.34 1.93 -21.64
C VAL A 655 37.71 1.92 -23.11
N ILE A 656 37.13 2.86 -23.86
CA ILE A 656 37.46 3.15 -25.26
C ILE A 656 38.13 4.52 -25.29
N GLU A 657 39.36 4.55 -25.78
CA GLU A 657 40.20 5.74 -25.79
C GLU A 657 39.54 6.91 -26.51
N LYS A 658 39.85 8.14 -26.06
CA LYS A 658 39.26 9.39 -26.56
C LYS A 658 39.25 9.48 -28.09
N ASP A 659 40.35 9.12 -28.74
CA ASP A 659 40.48 9.23 -30.19
C ASP A 659 39.67 8.15 -30.93
N GLN A 660 39.61 6.94 -30.38
CA GLN A 660 38.73 5.88 -30.89
C GLN A 660 37.25 6.29 -30.75
N PHE A 661 36.86 6.86 -29.61
CA PHE A 661 35.49 7.34 -29.40
C PHE A 661 35.12 8.48 -30.35
N LYS A 662 36.03 9.44 -30.58
CA LYS A 662 35.84 10.49 -31.59
C LYS A 662 35.67 9.90 -33.00
N GLN A 663 36.48 8.91 -33.37
CA GLN A 663 36.39 8.27 -34.69
C GLN A 663 35.08 7.50 -34.85
N LEU A 664 34.68 6.72 -33.85
CA LEU A 664 33.39 6.01 -33.83
C LEU A 664 32.23 6.98 -33.97
N SER A 665 32.25 8.09 -33.21
CA SER A 665 31.25 9.16 -33.29
C SER A 665 31.18 9.78 -34.69
N LYS A 666 32.35 9.99 -35.33
CA LYS A 666 32.42 10.53 -36.70
C LYS A 666 31.84 9.56 -37.73
N ILE A 667 32.09 8.26 -37.59
CA ILE A 667 31.54 7.24 -38.49
C ILE A 667 30.02 7.19 -38.35
N GLY A 668 29.49 7.12 -37.13
CA GLY A 668 28.04 7.13 -36.91
C GLY A 668 27.35 8.42 -37.39
N ALA A 669 28.01 9.57 -37.27
CA ALA A 669 27.49 10.85 -37.79
C ALA A 669 27.34 10.84 -39.32
N LYS A 670 28.14 10.09 -40.08
CA LYS A 670 27.95 9.90 -41.54
C LYS A 670 26.62 9.21 -41.86
N HIS A 671 26.03 8.52 -40.89
CA HIS A 671 24.73 7.84 -40.98
C HIS A 671 23.61 8.61 -40.26
N SER A 672 23.80 9.90 -39.95
CA SER A 672 22.82 10.76 -39.26
C SER A 672 22.43 10.28 -37.86
N LEU A 673 23.32 9.54 -37.19
CA LEU A 673 23.11 9.04 -35.83
C LEU A 673 23.72 9.98 -34.78
N PHE A 674 23.01 10.18 -33.67
CA PHE A 674 23.55 10.79 -32.47
C PHE A 674 24.54 9.84 -31.76
N ARG A 675 25.47 10.41 -30.98
CA ARG A 675 26.50 9.62 -30.27
C ARG A 675 25.89 8.56 -29.35
N ASN A 676 24.84 8.90 -28.62
CA ASN A 676 24.11 7.96 -27.77
C ASN A 676 23.41 6.86 -28.57
N SER A 677 22.82 7.19 -29.73
CA SER A 677 22.20 6.19 -30.62
C SER A 677 23.21 5.19 -31.15
N VAL A 678 24.40 5.66 -31.55
CA VAL A 678 25.50 4.80 -32.01
C VAL A 678 25.90 3.79 -30.93
N ILE A 679 26.11 4.27 -29.70
CA ILE A 679 26.55 3.43 -28.59
C ILE A 679 25.45 2.45 -28.17
N MET A 680 24.21 2.92 -28.06
CA MET A 680 23.08 2.06 -27.68
C MET A 680 22.78 0.99 -28.72
N ALA A 681 22.89 1.31 -30.02
CA ALA A 681 22.77 0.32 -31.09
C ALA A 681 23.86 -0.76 -30.98
N LEU A 682 25.10 -0.38 -30.68
CA LEU A 682 26.19 -1.35 -30.46
C LEU A 682 25.91 -2.27 -29.28
N ILE A 683 25.48 -1.69 -28.15
CA ILE A 683 25.10 -2.46 -26.95
C ILE A 683 24.01 -3.47 -27.29
N LEU A 684 22.92 -3.03 -27.90
CA LEU A 684 21.77 -3.86 -28.20
C LEU A 684 22.08 -4.93 -29.23
N GLU A 685 22.80 -4.60 -30.30
CA GLU A 685 23.18 -5.57 -31.33
C GLU A 685 24.09 -6.66 -30.76
N VAL A 686 25.13 -6.27 -30.02
CA VAL A 686 26.06 -7.22 -29.43
C VAL A 686 25.35 -8.09 -28.37
N LEU A 687 24.54 -7.48 -27.49
CA LEU A 687 23.81 -8.22 -26.46
C LEU A 687 22.77 -9.17 -27.06
N SER A 688 22.19 -8.84 -28.21
CA SER A 688 21.15 -9.66 -28.86
C SER A 688 21.66 -11.06 -29.21
N HIS A 689 22.96 -11.27 -29.40
CA HIS A 689 23.54 -12.59 -29.66
C HIS A 689 23.41 -13.58 -28.48
N TRP A 690 23.15 -13.08 -27.27
CA TRP A 690 22.83 -13.90 -26.11
C TRP A 690 21.32 -14.09 -25.91
N SER A 691 20.47 -13.46 -26.72
CA SER A 691 19.02 -13.64 -26.66
C SER A 691 18.55 -14.78 -27.56
N THR A 692 17.47 -15.47 -27.17
CA THR A 692 16.93 -16.66 -27.87
C THR A 692 16.59 -16.38 -29.34
N ASP A 693 16.01 -15.22 -29.65
CA ASP A 693 15.57 -14.85 -31.02
C ASP A 693 16.28 -13.59 -31.55
N LYS A 694 17.45 -13.25 -31.00
CA LYS A 694 18.14 -11.97 -31.22
C LYS A 694 17.25 -10.74 -31.03
N SER A 695 16.29 -10.86 -30.11
CA SER A 695 15.38 -9.78 -29.72
C SER A 695 15.64 -9.35 -28.29
N LEU A 696 15.42 -8.08 -27.97
CA LEU A 696 15.56 -7.54 -26.62
C LEU A 696 14.41 -6.56 -26.37
N CYS A 697 14.01 -6.43 -25.12
CA CYS A 697 13.18 -5.33 -24.64
C CYS A 697 13.88 -4.71 -23.43
N VAL A 698 14.25 -3.44 -23.53
CA VAL A 698 15.09 -2.77 -22.53
C VAL A 698 14.44 -1.50 -22.02
N ALA A 699 14.70 -1.16 -20.76
CA ALA A 699 14.38 0.14 -20.20
C ALA A 699 15.51 1.14 -20.50
N VAL A 700 15.14 2.35 -20.91
CA VAL A 700 16.07 3.46 -21.12
C VAL A 700 15.64 4.60 -20.20
N PRO A 701 16.37 4.86 -19.10
CA PRO A 701 16.08 5.97 -18.21
C PRO A 701 16.17 7.30 -18.95
N THR A 702 15.17 8.15 -18.72
CA THR A 702 15.06 9.46 -19.34
C THR A 702 15.01 10.52 -18.25
N LEU A 703 15.78 11.58 -18.49
CA LEU A 703 15.72 12.80 -17.69
C LEU A 703 14.73 13.72 -18.38
N PRO A 704 13.65 14.17 -17.72
CA PRO A 704 12.81 15.19 -18.31
C PRO A 704 13.62 16.48 -18.48
N LEU A 705 13.27 17.28 -19.49
CA LEU A 705 13.95 18.53 -19.89
C LEU A 705 13.85 19.68 -18.85
N TYR A 706 13.60 19.38 -17.58
CA TYR A 706 13.37 20.39 -16.54
C TYR A 706 14.68 20.97 -16.01
N ALA A 707 14.75 22.30 -15.99
CA ALA A 707 15.64 23.06 -15.11
C ALA A 707 14.95 23.18 -13.75
N GLY A 708 15.62 22.73 -12.68
CA GLY A 708 15.07 22.71 -11.33
C GLY A 708 16.12 22.31 -10.28
N PRO A 709 15.75 22.33 -8.98
CA PRO A 709 16.65 21.88 -7.91
C PRO A 709 17.04 20.41 -8.11
N PHE A 710 18.26 20.05 -7.71
CA PHE A 710 18.73 18.67 -7.72
C PHE A 710 17.73 17.77 -6.99
N SER A 711 17.14 16.82 -7.70
CA SER A 711 16.10 15.91 -7.21
C SER A 711 16.00 14.71 -8.15
N ASN A 712 15.33 13.63 -7.75
CA ASN A 712 14.99 12.58 -8.72
C ASN A 712 13.62 12.84 -9.37
N SER A 713 13.67 13.38 -10.59
CA SER A 713 12.51 13.54 -11.48
C SER A 713 12.54 12.57 -12.68
N SER A 714 13.36 11.51 -12.62
CA SER A 714 13.55 10.59 -13.74
C SER A 714 12.31 9.75 -14.01
N THR A 715 12.19 9.30 -15.25
CA THR A 715 11.30 8.22 -15.69
C THR A 715 12.08 7.33 -16.66
N PHE A 716 11.43 6.40 -17.35
CA PHE A 716 12.08 5.63 -18.40
C PHE A 716 11.11 5.29 -19.52
N ILE A 717 11.65 5.03 -20.70
CA ILE A 717 10.93 4.49 -21.84
C ILE A 717 11.34 3.03 -22.05
N ALA A 718 10.53 2.27 -22.79
CA ALA A 718 10.90 0.92 -23.23
C ALA A 718 11.15 0.88 -24.75
N VAL A 719 12.19 0.15 -25.12
CA VAL A 719 12.67 0.02 -26.49
C VAL A 719 12.79 -1.46 -26.84
N GLU A 720 12.29 -1.83 -28.02
CA GLU A 720 12.45 -3.16 -28.58
C GLU A 720 13.63 -3.15 -29.55
N TRP A 721 14.48 -4.17 -29.45
CA TRP A 721 15.52 -4.43 -30.43
C TRP A 721 15.24 -5.79 -31.08
N LYS A 722 15.43 -5.88 -32.39
CA LYS A 722 15.48 -7.14 -33.12
C LYS A 722 16.59 -7.03 -34.15
N ALA A 723 17.62 -7.84 -34.02
CA ALA A 723 18.74 -7.82 -34.95
C ALA A 723 18.23 -8.12 -36.38
N LEU A 724 18.66 -7.30 -37.34
CA LEU A 724 18.38 -7.43 -38.77
C LEU A 724 19.69 -7.41 -39.55
N ASP A 725 19.66 -7.84 -40.81
CA ASP A 725 20.87 -7.95 -41.65
C ASP A 725 21.61 -6.60 -41.86
N GLN A 726 20.96 -5.46 -41.66
CA GLN A 726 21.55 -4.14 -41.83
C GLN A 726 21.60 -3.33 -40.53
N PHE A 727 22.74 -3.41 -39.84
CA PHE A 727 22.99 -2.73 -38.55
C PHE A 727 22.73 -1.21 -38.59
N ALA A 728 23.17 -0.51 -39.63
CA ALA A 728 23.02 0.95 -39.74
C ALA A 728 21.54 1.40 -39.87
N GLU A 729 20.71 0.63 -40.57
CA GLU A 729 19.28 0.90 -40.65
C GLU A 729 18.59 0.67 -39.31
N GLN A 730 18.97 -0.42 -38.62
CA GLN A 730 18.42 -0.75 -37.30
C GLN A 730 18.80 0.30 -36.25
N ALA A 731 20.01 0.84 -36.30
CA ALA A 731 20.43 1.96 -35.46
C ALA A 731 19.61 3.25 -35.72
N ASN A 732 19.24 3.52 -36.97
CA ASN A 732 18.36 4.64 -37.30
C ASN A 732 16.94 4.45 -36.78
N ARG A 733 16.38 3.23 -36.89
CA ARG A 733 15.08 2.90 -36.30
C ARG A 733 15.08 3.07 -34.79
N LEU A 734 16.12 2.56 -34.11
CA LEU A 734 16.31 2.75 -32.68
C LEU A 734 16.32 4.24 -32.30
N GLN A 735 17.07 5.08 -33.02
CA GLN A 735 17.08 6.52 -32.78
C GLN A 735 15.69 7.12 -32.89
N THR A 736 14.94 6.78 -33.95
CA THR A 736 13.56 7.24 -34.13
C THR A 736 12.66 6.76 -32.99
N GLU A 737 12.72 5.48 -32.61
CA GLU A 737 11.92 4.94 -31.51
C GLU A 737 12.21 5.61 -30.17
N VAL A 738 13.46 5.95 -29.89
CA VAL A 738 13.85 6.65 -28.67
C VAL A 738 13.29 8.07 -28.68
N LEU A 739 13.40 8.76 -29.81
CA LEU A 739 12.83 10.11 -29.97
C LEU A 739 11.30 10.11 -29.86
N GLU A 740 10.62 9.11 -30.41
CA GLU A 740 9.18 8.92 -30.26
C GLU A 740 8.81 8.62 -28.80
N GLY A 741 9.51 7.69 -28.15
CA GLY A 741 9.26 7.38 -26.73
C GLY A 741 9.44 8.60 -25.82
N LEU A 742 10.40 9.46 -26.11
CA LEU A 742 10.62 10.73 -25.40
C LEU A 742 9.48 11.75 -25.59
N GLN A 743 8.63 11.59 -26.59
CA GLN A 743 7.42 12.42 -26.77
C GLN A 743 6.23 11.92 -25.93
N HIS A 744 6.32 10.74 -25.33
CA HIS A 744 5.24 10.06 -24.62
C HIS A 744 5.52 9.84 -23.12
N LEU A 745 6.14 10.84 -22.48
CA LEU A 745 6.59 10.78 -21.08
C LEU A 745 5.50 11.10 -20.05
N SER A 746 4.27 11.47 -20.47
CA SER A 746 3.17 11.71 -19.52
C SER A 746 2.61 10.38 -18.96
N PHE A 747 2.88 9.26 -19.63
CA PHE A 747 2.69 7.91 -19.11
C PHE A 747 4.01 7.43 -18.49
N SER A 748 4.05 7.24 -17.18
CA SER A 748 5.31 7.00 -16.47
C SER A 748 5.93 5.65 -16.85
N GLY A 749 7.25 5.52 -16.72
CA GLY A 749 7.94 4.25 -16.95
C GLY A 749 7.42 3.14 -16.03
N VAL A 750 6.99 3.48 -14.82
CA VAL A 750 6.38 2.53 -13.87
C VAL A 750 5.02 2.04 -14.37
N ASP A 751 4.20 2.92 -14.92
CA ASP A 751 2.92 2.52 -15.54
C ASP A 751 3.16 1.70 -16.81
N LEU A 752 4.21 2.00 -17.57
CA LEU A 752 4.66 1.21 -18.70
C LEU A 752 5.11 -0.20 -18.28
N ALA A 753 5.88 -0.33 -17.21
CA ALA A 753 6.24 -1.63 -16.66
C ALA A 753 5.00 -2.42 -16.18
N ARG A 754 4.00 -1.74 -15.60
CA ARG A 754 2.72 -2.36 -15.22
C ARG A 754 1.95 -2.86 -16.45
N LEU A 755 1.87 -2.05 -17.51
CA LEU A 755 1.25 -2.44 -18.78
C LEU A 755 1.91 -3.69 -19.40
N LEU A 756 3.24 -3.76 -19.38
CA LEU A 756 3.99 -4.92 -19.86
C LEU A 756 3.74 -6.15 -18.98
N PHE A 757 3.64 -5.98 -17.67
CA PHE A 757 3.37 -7.07 -16.72
C PHE A 757 1.96 -7.65 -16.92
N GLU A 758 0.95 -6.79 -17.15
CA GLU A 758 -0.41 -7.24 -17.45
C GLU A 758 -0.50 -8.04 -18.76
N LYS A 759 0.37 -7.73 -19.73
CA LYS A 759 0.45 -8.44 -21.02
C LYS A 759 1.19 -9.78 -20.93
N VAL A 760 2.35 -9.81 -20.28
CA VAL A 760 3.26 -10.97 -20.31
C VAL A 760 3.09 -11.89 -19.07
N GLY A 761 2.60 -11.35 -17.96
CA GLY A 761 2.24 -12.11 -16.75
C GLY A 761 3.41 -12.54 -15.85
N THR A 762 4.67 -12.26 -16.25
CA THR A 762 5.86 -12.61 -15.48
C THR A 762 6.74 -11.38 -15.22
N ALA A 763 7.25 -11.26 -14.00
CA ALA A 763 8.20 -10.21 -13.60
C ALA A 763 9.60 -10.82 -13.37
N PRO A 764 10.69 -10.05 -13.54
CA PRO A 764 10.75 -8.65 -13.98
C PRO A 764 10.53 -8.50 -15.50
N VAL A 765 9.79 -7.46 -15.92
CA VAL A 765 9.44 -7.22 -17.33
C VAL A 765 10.49 -6.46 -18.13
N LEU A 766 11.34 -5.67 -17.45
CA LEU A 766 12.42 -4.88 -18.06
C LEU A 766 13.72 -5.12 -17.27
N PRO A 767 14.27 -6.35 -17.28
CA PRO A 767 15.46 -6.69 -16.48
C PRO A 767 16.76 -6.07 -16.99
N ILE A 768 16.76 -5.47 -18.18
CA ILE A 768 17.91 -4.88 -18.85
C ILE A 768 17.67 -3.37 -18.94
N VAL A 769 18.59 -2.60 -18.36
CA VAL A 769 18.59 -1.13 -18.39
C VAL A 769 19.77 -0.64 -19.20
N ILE A 770 19.57 0.40 -20.02
CA ILE A 770 20.64 1.11 -20.72
C ILE A 770 20.64 2.58 -20.29
N THR A 771 21.69 2.99 -19.59
CA THR A 771 21.82 4.33 -19.00
C THR A 771 22.79 5.21 -19.80
N ASN A 772 22.29 6.32 -20.35
CA ASN A 772 23.09 7.32 -21.06
C ASN A 772 23.63 8.40 -20.10
N GLY A 773 24.93 8.37 -19.83
CA GLY A 773 25.64 9.34 -19.00
C GLY A 773 26.59 10.27 -19.76
N LEU A 774 26.49 10.36 -21.11
CA LEU A 774 27.43 11.17 -21.92
C LEU A 774 27.39 12.67 -21.61
N SER A 775 26.27 13.17 -21.08
CA SER A 775 26.08 14.59 -20.73
C SER A 775 26.39 14.89 -19.26
N TRP A 776 26.79 13.88 -18.49
CA TRP A 776 27.10 14.07 -17.07
C TRP A 776 28.43 14.81 -16.92
N PRO A 777 28.49 15.79 -16.00
CA PRO A 777 29.70 16.56 -15.84
C PRO A 777 30.74 15.75 -15.05
N VAL A 778 32.02 15.96 -15.35
CA VAL A 778 33.15 15.20 -14.78
C VAL A 778 34.27 16.14 -14.36
N LEU A 779 35.05 15.74 -13.34
CA LEU A 779 36.20 16.51 -12.84
C LEU A 779 37.22 16.75 -13.95
N SER A 780 38.04 17.79 -13.83
CA SER A 780 39.14 17.98 -14.78
C SER A 780 40.15 16.83 -14.69
N GLU A 781 40.82 16.51 -15.80
CA GLU A 781 41.87 15.49 -15.83
C GLU A 781 43.01 15.78 -14.83
N SER A 782 43.32 17.07 -14.65
CA SER A 782 44.34 17.56 -13.72
C SER A 782 43.90 17.63 -12.25
N HIS A 783 42.65 17.29 -11.93
CA HIS A 783 42.15 17.44 -10.58
C HIS A 783 42.86 16.47 -9.60
N PRO A 784 43.29 16.92 -8.40
CA PRO A 784 44.00 16.09 -7.43
C PRO A 784 43.23 14.87 -6.90
N ILE A 785 41.90 14.87 -7.05
CA ILE A 785 40.99 13.76 -6.72
C ILE A 785 40.45 13.17 -8.02
N GLN A 786 40.52 11.85 -8.15
CA GLN A 786 40.04 11.11 -9.31
C GLN A 786 39.07 9.99 -8.90
N GLN A 787 38.06 9.74 -9.72
CA GLN A 787 37.17 8.59 -9.54
C GLN A 787 37.88 7.31 -9.96
N GLN A 788 37.89 6.30 -9.10
CA GLN A 788 38.55 5.01 -9.35
C GLN A 788 37.57 3.87 -9.59
N ASP A 789 36.39 3.93 -8.97
CA ASP A 789 35.41 2.84 -9.06
C ASP A 789 33.99 3.33 -8.81
N GLY A 790 33.00 2.49 -9.07
CA GLY A 790 31.60 2.72 -8.78
C GLY A 790 30.77 1.45 -8.85
N LEU A 791 29.52 1.53 -8.37
CA LEU A 791 28.56 0.43 -8.48
C LEU A 791 27.15 1.01 -8.42
N THR A 792 26.28 0.57 -9.32
CA THR A 792 24.85 0.88 -9.28
C THR A 792 24.07 -0.38 -8.95
N GLN A 793 23.07 -0.25 -8.09
CA GLN A 793 22.06 -1.29 -7.89
C GLN A 793 20.72 -0.68 -8.22
N THR A 794 19.88 -1.45 -8.90
CA THR A 794 18.52 -1.04 -9.22
C THR A 794 17.59 -2.23 -8.99
N PRO A 795 16.55 -2.11 -8.15
CA PRO A 795 15.59 -3.19 -7.93
C PRO A 795 14.95 -3.65 -9.23
N GLN A 796 14.67 -4.95 -9.35
CA GLN A 796 14.07 -5.57 -10.54
C GLN A 796 14.91 -5.51 -11.82
N VAL A 797 16.14 -5.00 -11.76
CA VAL A 797 17.05 -4.90 -12.91
C VAL A 797 18.17 -5.91 -12.72
N ALA A 798 18.30 -6.85 -13.67
CA ALA A 798 19.35 -7.85 -13.65
C ALA A 798 20.69 -7.30 -14.16
N ILE A 799 20.64 -6.35 -15.10
CA ILE A 799 21.82 -5.71 -15.70
C ILE A 799 21.53 -4.24 -16.07
N ASP A 800 22.34 -3.31 -15.59
CA ASP A 800 22.35 -1.90 -15.96
C ASP A 800 23.64 -1.60 -16.73
N ILE A 801 23.48 -1.30 -18.02
CA ILE A 801 24.55 -0.99 -18.95
C ILE A 801 24.66 0.51 -19.07
N ARG A 802 25.63 1.10 -18.39
CA ARG A 802 25.87 2.54 -18.40
C ARG A 802 27.01 2.90 -19.33
N PHE A 803 26.83 3.92 -20.15
CA PHE A 803 27.92 4.51 -20.92
C PHE A 803 28.07 6.00 -20.64
N SER A 804 29.29 6.46 -20.36
CA SER A 804 29.57 7.85 -19.99
C SER A 804 30.95 8.30 -20.49
N THR A 805 31.27 9.59 -20.33
CA THR A 805 32.57 10.15 -20.71
C THR A 805 33.44 10.34 -19.48
N ARG A 806 34.67 9.82 -19.49
CA ARG A 806 35.67 10.02 -18.43
C ARG A 806 36.29 11.42 -18.55
N ASN A 807 36.97 11.89 -17.50
CA ASN A 807 37.59 13.21 -17.45
C ASN A 807 38.60 13.51 -18.57
N ASP A 808 39.28 12.49 -19.09
CA ASP A 808 40.20 12.60 -20.24
C ASP A 808 39.48 12.61 -21.60
N GLY A 809 38.17 12.37 -21.63
CA GLY A 809 37.33 12.28 -22.82
C GLY A 809 37.19 10.87 -23.41
N ALA A 810 37.69 9.84 -22.74
CA ALA A 810 37.45 8.44 -23.12
C ALA A 810 35.97 8.05 -22.86
N LEU A 811 35.44 7.12 -23.67
CA LEU A 811 34.15 6.50 -23.43
C LEU A 811 34.34 5.33 -22.45
N ILE A 812 33.54 5.27 -21.40
CA ILE A 812 33.53 4.12 -20.49
C ILE A 812 32.16 3.43 -20.55
N PHE A 813 32.18 2.11 -20.65
CA PHE A 813 31.05 1.23 -20.39
C PHE A 813 31.20 0.67 -18.99
N ASP A 814 30.21 0.89 -18.12
CA ASP A 814 30.10 0.29 -16.80
C ASP A 814 28.91 -0.67 -16.81
N ILE A 815 29.16 -1.95 -16.58
CA ILE A 815 28.13 -3.00 -16.57
C ILE A 815 27.91 -3.42 -15.13
N ASP A 816 26.82 -2.94 -14.52
CA ASP A 816 26.39 -3.32 -13.18
C ASP A 816 25.39 -4.48 -13.29
N TYR A 817 25.67 -5.65 -12.71
CA TYR A 817 24.83 -6.84 -12.87
C TYR A 817 24.64 -7.64 -11.59
N ALA A 818 23.49 -8.31 -11.50
CA ALA A 818 23.12 -9.27 -10.46
C ALA A 818 23.96 -10.55 -10.58
N GLN A 819 24.78 -10.84 -9.56
CA GLN A 819 25.72 -11.98 -9.53
C GLN A 819 25.01 -13.34 -9.53
N GLU A 820 23.79 -13.39 -9.01
CA GLU A 820 22.94 -14.58 -9.04
C GLU A 820 22.28 -14.80 -10.41
N ALA A 821 22.13 -13.74 -11.22
CA ALA A 821 21.56 -13.83 -12.57
C ALA A 821 22.62 -14.06 -13.66
N PHE A 822 23.82 -13.50 -13.50
CA PHE A 822 24.89 -13.54 -14.51
C PHE A 822 26.21 -14.09 -13.96
N SER A 823 26.95 -14.80 -14.81
CA SER A 823 28.35 -15.11 -14.53
C SER A 823 29.25 -13.94 -14.96
N SER A 824 30.30 -13.64 -14.19
CA SER A 824 31.27 -12.60 -14.55
C SER A 824 31.90 -12.85 -15.92
N GLN A 825 32.14 -14.12 -16.28
CA GLN A 825 32.69 -14.50 -17.57
C GLN A 825 31.80 -14.09 -18.75
N MET A 826 30.47 -14.16 -18.61
CA MET A 826 29.55 -13.74 -19.67
C MET A 826 29.64 -12.22 -19.89
N ILE A 827 29.79 -11.45 -18.81
CA ILE A 827 29.93 -9.99 -18.89
C ILE A 827 31.28 -9.61 -19.51
N GLU A 828 32.35 -10.32 -19.18
CA GLU A 828 33.66 -10.17 -19.84
C GLU A 828 33.56 -10.46 -21.35
N ASP A 829 32.94 -11.58 -21.73
CA ASP A 829 32.74 -11.93 -23.14
C ASP A 829 31.88 -10.89 -23.89
N PHE A 830 30.90 -10.28 -23.21
CA PHE A 830 30.10 -9.18 -23.76
C PHE A 830 30.95 -7.92 -24.00
N LEU A 831 31.81 -7.55 -23.05
CA LEU A 831 32.73 -6.42 -23.19
C LEU A 831 33.77 -6.67 -24.31
N ASP A 832 34.31 -7.89 -24.41
CA ASP A 832 35.22 -8.28 -25.49
C ASP A 832 34.55 -8.17 -26.86
N ALA A 833 33.29 -8.61 -26.97
CA ALA A 833 32.50 -8.48 -28.19
C ALA A 833 32.25 -7.02 -28.58
N LEU A 834 31.93 -6.16 -27.61
CA LEU A 834 31.77 -4.72 -27.81
C LEU A 834 33.08 -4.09 -28.30
N GLN A 835 34.20 -4.41 -27.66
CA GLN A 835 35.52 -3.89 -28.05
C GLN A 835 35.87 -4.33 -29.48
N LEU A 836 35.60 -5.59 -29.82
CA LEU A 836 35.84 -6.13 -31.16
C LEU A 836 34.98 -5.43 -32.21
N ALA A 837 33.68 -5.24 -31.96
CA ALA A 837 32.77 -4.55 -32.86
C ALA A 837 33.23 -3.10 -33.12
N ILE A 838 33.58 -2.36 -32.05
CA ILE A 838 34.10 -0.99 -32.15
C ILE A 838 35.40 -0.96 -32.98
N LYS A 839 36.31 -1.91 -32.75
CA LYS A 839 37.57 -2.01 -33.50
C LYS A 839 37.34 -2.29 -34.99
N GLN A 840 36.38 -3.15 -35.34
CA GLN A 840 36.04 -3.45 -36.73
C GLN A 840 35.43 -2.23 -37.44
N ILE A 841 34.51 -1.51 -36.80
CA ILE A 841 33.93 -0.28 -37.35
C ILE A 841 35.01 0.77 -37.59
N ILE A 842 35.88 1.00 -36.60
CA ILE A 842 36.97 1.96 -36.69
C ILE A 842 37.97 1.58 -37.80
N GLY A 843 38.35 0.30 -37.87
CA GLY A 843 39.34 -0.18 -38.83
C GLY A 843 38.84 -0.22 -40.29
N SER A 844 37.54 -0.43 -40.50
CA SER A 844 36.93 -0.43 -41.83
C SER A 844 36.41 0.93 -42.28
N GLU A 845 36.24 1.88 -41.35
CA GLU A 845 35.50 3.14 -41.53
C GLU A 845 34.04 2.99 -41.98
N ILE A 846 33.49 1.78 -41.90
CA ILE A 846 32.11 1.45 -42.26
C ILE A 846 31.33 1.19 -40.96
N PHE A 847 30.09 1.71 -40.87
CA PHE A 847 29.23 1.46 -39.71
C PHE A 847 28.58 0.07 -39.76
N SER A 848 29.42 -0.96 -39.74
CA SER A 848 29.06 -2.39 -39.77
C SER A 848 30.20 -3.22 -39.16
N PHE A 849 29.86 -4.41 -38.68
CA PHE A 849 30.80 -5.38 -38.11
C PHE A 849 30.22 -6.80 -38.23
N ASP A 850 31.08 -7.81 -38.09
CA ASP A 850 30.69 -9.22 -38.06
C ASP A 850 31.33 -9.93 -36.87
N LEU A 851 30.48 -10.45 -35.99
CA LEU A 851 30.87 -11.22 -34.79
C LEU A 851 30.59 -12.72 -34.94
N SER A 852 30.20 -13.20 -36.12
CA SER A 852 29.81 -14.61 -36.33
C SER A 852 30.91 -15.59 -35.89
N ASN A 853 32.17 -15.30 -36.24
CA ASN A 853 33.31 -16.13 -35.81
C ASN A 853 33.51 -16.09 -34.29
N PHE A 854 33.38 -14.91 -33.67
CA PHE A 854 33.53 -14.74 -32.23
C PHE A 854 32.47 -15.55 -31.47
N PHE A 855 31.20 -15.45 -31.86
CA PHE A 855 30.11 -16.20 -31.23
C PHE A 855 30.15 -17.70 -31.52
N SER A 856 30.61 -18.11 -32.71
CA SER A 856 30.81 -19.52 -33.03
C SER A 856 31.85 -20.16 -32.10
N GLU A 857 32.94 -19.46 -31.81
CA GLU A 857 33.92 -19.94 -30.83
C GLU A 857 33.37 -19.96 -29.40
N LEU A 858 32.61 -18.93 -29.01
CA LEU A 858 32.02 -18.84 -27.68
C LEU A 858 30.99 -19.93 -27.40
N GLN A 859 30.09 -20.22 -28.34
CA GLN A 859 29.08 -21.27 -28.22
C GLN A 859 29.71 -22.64 -27.96
N ASN A 860 30.87 -22.91 -28.57
CA ASN A 860 31.61 -24.16 -28.36
C ASN A 860 32.31 -24.21 -26.99
N LYS A 861 32.81 -23.08 -26.49
CA LYS A 861 33.67 -22.99 -25.30
C LYS A 861 32.93 -22.72 -23.99
N ARG A 862 31.75 -22.08 -24.03
CA ARG A 862 31.10 -21.53 -22.82
C ARG A 862 29.89 -22.36 -22.37
N PRO A 863 29.75 -22.65 -21.06
CA PRO A 863 28.69 -23.50 -20.54
C PRO A 863 27.30 -22.83 -20.52
N TYR A 864 27.22 -21.49 -20.41
CA TYR A 864 25.95 -20.77 -20.39
C TYR A 864 25.20 -20.75 -21.73
N PHE A 865 25.84 -21.12 -22.84
CA PHE A 865 25.13 -21.40 -24.09
C PHE A 865 24.52 -22.82 -24.12
N LYS A 866 24.98 -23.73 -23.26
CA LYS A 866 24.50 -25.13 -23.19
C LYS A 866 23.34 -25.30 -22.21
N ASN A 867 23.27 -24.46 -21.17
CA ASN A 867 22.20 -24.51 -20.16
C ASN A 867 20.83 -24.05 -20.67
N ASN A 868 20.72 -23.49 -21.88
CA ASN A 868 19.44 -23.16 -22.51
C ASN A 868 18.80 -24.37 -23.24
N GLU A 869 19.51 -25.48 -23.43
CA GLU A 869 18.96 -26.68 -24.11
C GLU A 869 18.36 -27.71 -23.13
N SER A 870 18.54 -27.56 -21.81
CA SER A 870 18.19 -28.62 -20.84
C SER A 870 16.83 -28.51 -20.15
N ASP A 871 16.00 -27.51 -20.44
CA ASP A 871 14.62 -27.42 -19.90
C ASP A 871 13.51 -27.68 -20.93
N HIS A 872 13.89 -28.20 -22.10
CA HIS A 872 12.97 -28.78 -23.07
C HIS A 872 13.22 -30.27 -23.24
N SER A 873 13.22 -31.03 -22.14
CA SER A 873 13.03 -32.47 -22.24
C SER A 873 11.59 -32.75 -22.67
N SER A 874 11.45 -33.01 -23.96
CA SER A 874 10.32 -33.64 -24.63
C SER A 874 9.79 -34.84 -23.84
N ILE A 875 8.67 -34.63 -23.14
CA ILE A 875 7.79 -35.70 -22.68
C ILE A 875 7.07 -36.25 -23.94
N PRO A 876 6.89 -37.58 -24.11
CA PRO A 876 6.46 -38.16 -25.37
C PRO A 876 5.08 -37.64 -25.82
N LEU A 877 5.06 -36.90 -26.94
CA LEU A 877 3.89 -36.22 -27.52
C LEU A 877 2.67 -37.13 -27.79
N GLU A 878 2.85 -38.45 -27.90
CA GLU A 878 1.75 -39.37 -28.17
C GLU A 878 0.90 -39.73 -26.93
N ASN A 879 1.43 -39.64 -25.71
CA ASN A 879 0.66 -39.91 -24.49
C ASN A 879 -0.10 -38.67 -23.98
N ASN A 880 0.47 -37.46 -24.10
CA ASN A 880 -0.19 -36.21 -23.66
C ASN A 880 -1.42 -35.88 -24.49
N ALA A 881 -1.40 -36.07 -25.81
CA ALA A 881 -2.57 -35.79 -26.65
C ALA A 881 -3.79 -36.64 -26.25
N LYS A 882 -3.56 -37.90 -25.86
CA LYS A 882 -4.63 -38.81 -25.40
C LYS A 882 -5.15 -38.41 -24.02
N GLN A 883 -4.27 -37.98 -23.12
CA GLN A 883 -4.62 -37.51 -21.78
C GLN A 883 -5.39 -36.19 -21.81
N GLN A 884 -4.93 -35.22 -22.62
CA GLN A 884 -5.61 -33.94 -22.80
C GLN A 884 -7.00 -34.11 -23.43
N ASN A 885 -7.14 -34.98 -24.44
CA ASN A 885 -8.45 -35.27 -25.03
C ASN A 885 -9.41 -35.89 -24.00
N GLN A 886 -8.93 -36.82 -23.18
CA GLN A 886 -9.73 -37.44 -22.13
C GLN A 886 -10.15 -36.44 -21.03
N LEU A 887 -9.27 -35.49 -20.68
CA LEU A 887 -9.63 -34.39 -19.79
C LEU A 887 -10.68 -33.47 -20.44
N LEU A 888 -10.48 -33.12 -21.71
CA LEU A 888 -11.41 -32.27 -22.45
C LEU A 888 -12.80 -32.90 -22.50
N ASP A 889 -12.89 -34.20 -22.73
CA ASP A 889 -14.15 -34.96 -22.70
C ASP A 889 -14.84 -34.87 -21.33
N ILE A 890 -14.10 -35.03 -20.23
CA ILE A 890 -14.65 -34.87 -18.86
C ILE A 890 -15.27 -33.48 -18.67
N TYR A 891 -14.58 -32.43 -19.12
CA TYR A 891 -15.07 -31.05 -19.00
C TYR A 891 -16.30 -30.82 -19.89
N LEU A 892 -16.26 -31.25 -21.16
CA LEU A 892 -17.36 -31.09 -22.10
C LEU A 892 -18.63 -31.83 -21.66
N GLU A 893 -18.48 -33.06 -21.13
CA GLU A 893 -19.61 -33.83 -20.59
C GLU A 893 -20.26 -33.17 -19.38
N VAL A 894 -19.46 -32.64 -18.44
CA VAL A 894 -20.00 -32.00 -17.23
C VAL A 894 -20.67 -30.67 -17.56
N ILE A 895 -20.15 -29.95 -18.55
CA ILE A 895 -20.72 -28.67 -19.00
C ILE A 895 -21.94 -28.90 -19.93
N GLY A 896 -22.08 -30.08 -20.53
CA GLY A 896 -23.17 -30.43 -21.44
C GLY A 896 -22.95 -30.00 -22.90
N HIS A 897 -21.69 -29.83 -23.32
CA HIS A 897 -21.32 -29.52 -24.70
C HIS A 897 -20.96 -30.80 -25.49
N LYS A 898 -21.42 -30.91 -26.74
CA LYS A 898 -20.94 -31.94 -27.67
C LYS A 898 -19.61 -31.51 -28.29
N PRO A 899 -18.64 -32.42 -28.46
CA PRO A 899 -17.36 -32.07 -29.08
C PRO A 899 -17.59 -31.57 -30.51
N ASN A 900 -17.24 -30.32 -30.78
CA ASN A 900 -17.28 -29.68 -32.09
C ASN A 900 -15.85 -29.32 -32.51
N LYS A 901 -15.58 -29.22 -33.82
CA LYS A 901 -14.20 -29.09 -34.37
C LYS A 901 -13.45 -27.81 -33.97
N GLU A 902 -14.08 -26.87 -33.26
CA GLU A 902 -13.50 -25.58 -32.84
C GLU A 902 -13.00 -25.54 -31.39
N VAL A 903 -13.16 -26.62 -30.61
CA VAL A 903 -12.68 -26.68 -29.23
C VAL A 903 -11.36 -27.47 -29.18
N ASP A 904 -10.29 -26.82 -28.71
CA ASP A 904 -8.98 -27.43 -28.49
C ASP A 904 -8.56 -27.37 -27.01
N ASN A 905 -7.42 -27.98 -26.68
CA ASN A 905 -6.92 -28.07 -25.30
C ASN A 905 -6.45 -26.71 -24.72
N SER A 906 -6.33 -25.68 -25.55
CA SER A 906 -5.96 -24.32 -25.16
C SER A 906 -7.19 -23.42 -24.90
N THR A 907 -8.37 -23.86 -25.32
CA THR A 907 -9.61 -23.12 -25.22
C THR A 907 -9.97 -22.84 -23.76
N HIS A 908 -10.15 -21.56 -23.43
CA HIS A 908 -10.43 -21.15 -22.06
C HIS A 908 -11.78 -21.69 -21.58
N PHE A 909 -11.82 -22.27 -20.38
CA PHE A 909 -13.03 -22.86 -19.81
C PHE A 909 -14.21 -21.88 -19.66
N THR A 910 -13.96 -20.57 -19.55
CA THR A 910 -15.02 -19.54 -19.52
C THR A 910 -15.75 -19.44 -20.85
N HIS A 911 -15.05 -19.64 -21.98
CA HIS A 911 -15.66 -19.71 -23.31
C HIS A 911 -16.45 -21.00 -23.51
N LEU A 912 -16.07 -22.07 -22.82
CA LEU A 912 -16.83 -23.32 -22.77
C LEU A 912 -18.04 -23.24 -21.82
N GLY A 913 -18.21 -22.16 -21.06
CA GLY A 913 -19.34 -22.02 -20.12
C GLY A 913 -19.15 -22.76 -18.80
N LEU A 914 -17.91 -23.06 -18.40
CA LEU A 914 -17.61 -23.63 -17.09
C LEU A 914 -18.02 -22.67 -15.98
N ARG A 915 -18.82 -23.15 -15.03
CA ARG A 915 -19.30 -22.41 -13.86
C ARG A 915 -18.77 -23.06 -12.58
N PRO A 916 -18.64 -22.33 -11.45
CA PRO A 916 -18.05 -22.88 -10.22
C PRO A 916 -18.71 -24.16 -9.71
N HIS A 917 -20.02 -24.34 -9.89
CA HIS A 917 -20.72 -25.56 -9.49
C HIS A 917 -20.36 -26.80 -10.34
N HIS A 918 -19.85 -26.63 -11.55
CA HIS A 918 -19.36 -27.74 -12.40
C HIS A 918 -18.07 -28.36 -11.82
N LEU A 919 -17.22 -27.55 -11.18
CA LEU A 919 -15.89 -27.95 -10.71
C LEU A 919 -15.92 -29.09 -9.69
N LYS A 920 -16.99 -29.19 -8.88
CA LYS A 920 -17.16 -30.30 -7.94
C LYS A 920 -17.34 -31.65 -8.65
N VAL A 921 -18.05 -31.64 -9.78
CA VAL A 921 -18.29 -32.84 -10.58
C VAL A 921 -17.07 -33.17 -11.44
N VAL A 922 -16.42 -32.16 -12.02
CA VAL A 922 -15.16 -32.31 -12.78
C VAL A 922 -14.07 -32.89 -11.87
N SER A 923 -13.84 -32.29 -10.70
CA SER A 923 -12.88 -32.77 -9.69
C SER A 923 -13.11 -34.23 -9.34
N LYS A 924 -14.36 -34.62 -9.06
CA LYS A 924 -14.72 -36.01 -8.76
C LYS A 924 -14.35 -36.95 -9.91
N ARG A 925 -14.71 -36.61 -11.14
CA ARG A 925 -14.45 -37.44 -12.33
C ARG A 925 -12.96 -37.56 -12.68
N ILE A 926 -12.20 -36.48 -12.55
CA ILE A 926 -10.74 -36.51 -12.74
C ILE A 926 -10.08 -37.39 -11.68
N ASN A 927 -10.49 -37.24 -10.41
CA ASN A 927 -9.98 -38.06 -9.31
C ASN A 927 -10.27 -39.55 -9.51
N GLU A 928 -11.47 -39.90 -9.99
CA GLU A 928 -11.84 -41.28 -10.33
C GLU A 928 -11.07 -41.82 -11.55
N THR A 929 -10.84 -40.98 -12.56
CA THR A 929 -10.19 -41.38 -13.82
C THR A 929 -8.69 -41.58 -13.68
N TYR A 930 -8.02 -40.71 -12.92
CA TYR A 930 -6.55 -40.69 -12.77
C TYR A 930 -6.05 -41.16 -11.40
N ALA A 931 -6.95 -41.58 -10.50
CA ALA A 931 -6.62 -42.05 -9.14
C ALA A 931 -5.80 -41.04 -8.31
N ILE A 932 -6.20 -39.76 -8.35
CA ILE A 932 -5.55 -38.65 -7.63
C ILE A 932 -6.54 -37.90 -6.73
N GLN A 933 -6.05 -36.93 -5.93
CA GLN A 933 -6.88 -36.04 -5.12
C GLN A 933 -6.68 -34.57 -5.52
N LEU A 934 -7.42 -34.13 -6.53
CA LEU A 934 -7.57 -32.72 -6.87
C LEU A 934 -8.86 -32.16 -6.28
N SER A 935 -8.75 -31.03 -5.58
CA SER A 935 -9.88 -30.28 -5.06
C SER A 935 -10.48 -29.33 -6.12
N PRO A 936 -11.76 -28.94 -6.02
CA PRO A 936 -12.35 -27.92 -6.89
C PRO A 936 -11.61 -26.57 -6.85
N VAL A 937 -10.96 -26.27 -5.73
CA VAL A 937 -10.14 -25.05 -5.52
C VAL A 937 -8.85 -25.09 -6.33
N GLN A 938 -8.26 -26.26 -6.56
CA GLN A 938 -7.09 -26.37 -7.44
C GLN A 938 -7.51 -26.24 -8.91
N LEU A 939 -8.66 -26.80 -9.29
CA LEU A 939 -9.17 -26.72 -10.66
C LEU A 939 -9.70 -25.33 -11.05
N ILE A 940 -10.17 -24.50 -10.10
CA ILE A 940 -10.66 -23.14 -10.41
C ILE A 940 -9.54 -22.21 -10.91
N GLN A 941 -8.28 -22.54 -10.61
CA GLN A 941 -7.11 -21.77 -11.02
C GLN A 941 -6.66 -22.13 -12.45
N CYS A 942 -7.11 -23.27 -12.98
CA CYS A 942 -6.82 -23.71 -14.33
C CYS A 942 -7.69 -22.96 -15.34
N ARG A 943 -7.08 -22.42 -16.40
CA ARG A 943 -7.81 -21.66 -17.42
C ARG A 943 -8.22 -22.54 -18.60
N ASN A 944 -7.47 -23.59 -18.89
CA ASN A 944 -7.72 -24.56 -19.96
C ASN A 944 -7.22 -25.97 -19.57
N ILE A 945 -7.31 -26.93 -20.50
CA ILE A 945 -6.93 -28.33 -20.25
C ILE A 945 -5.42 -28.48 -19.99
N ALA A 946 -4.58 -27.67 -20.62
CA ALA A 946 -3.13 -27.69 -20.37
C ALA A 946 -2.78 -27.31 -18.91
N ASP A 947 -3.53 -26.40 -18.29
CA ASP A 947 -3.33 -26.07 -16.88
C ASP A 947 -3.77 -27.21 -15.94
N VAL A 948 -4.79 -27.98 -16.33
CA VAL A 948 -5.26 -29.15 -15.56
C VAL A 948 -4.26 -30.29 -15.67
N GLU A 949 -3.67 -30.50 -16.85
CA GLU A 949 -2.66 -31.54 -17.09
C GLU A 949 -1.42 -31.36 -16.20
N LYS A 950 -0.98 -30.11 -15.98
CA LYS A 950 0.13 -29.78 -15.05
C LYS A 950 -0.15 -30.21 -13.61
N LEU A 951 -1.42 -30.32 -13.21
CA LEU A 951 -1.81 -30.82 -11.89
C LEU A 951 -1.83 -32.36 -11.79
N LEU A 952 -1.74 -33.07 -12.91
CA LEU A 952 -1.72 -34.54 -12.96
C LEU A 952 -0.30 -35.11 -12.95
N THR A 953 0.72 -34.30 -13.18
CA THR A 953 2.12 -34.74 -13.20
C THR A 953 2.64 -34.83 -11.76
N PRO A 954 3.11 -35.99 -11.28
CA PRO A 954 3.71 -36.07 -9.95
C PRO A 954 5.02 -35.28 -9.92
N HIS A 955 5.15 -34.38 -8.94
CA HIS A 955 6.40 -33.67 -8.61
C HIS A 955 7.45 -34.60 -8.02
#